data_AF-A0A1G4W638-F1
#
_entry.id   AF-A0A1G4W638-F1
#
_cell.length_a   1.000
_cell.length_b   1.000
_cell.length_c   1.000
_cell.angle_alpha   90.00
_cell.angle_beta   90.00
_cell.angle_gamma   90.00
#
_symmetry.space_group_name_H-M   'P 1'
#
loop_
_entity.id
_entity.type
_entity.pdbx_description
1 polymer ?
#
loop_
_entity_poly.entity_id
_entity_poly.type
_entity_poly.pdbx_seq_one_letter_code
_entity_poly.pdbx_strand_id
1 'polypeptide(L)'
;MRMGKWYKFARLFVLSIAITLMAACGTGAESGSKGSGNGSVIYRCTVDENMTKSIFSTSYNSNGISQSGAWQFTVGITDGPGDEPCEIIHAQPGMAVKKQLNTFPNTDYSIIAFGPVSDSDRYIMAKAKYDEESVKLSAEYLNAEGEVLSVTELETDDCRYIMPYNGAILTDADGNIHIANMVIQKKNTDYYAPFYEIYSSDGKRIKEIPLNVETKVKLFIMPDGTVGADMLTIKDINRGEAHHKLIKMDMKTGEETVITEYENDGDTQKEQICALNIFDEDRFVYFTGEGVYISDRRLENTEKVFDWFENGIAEPYPDLYSPKNLVYADKEGCIYIYLSGSNESYLKLAPSSEDVFVMKIAARNFSDGVLGTAVRRFNSNHPDCRIEVDEGQDKTKLAIELTAGEGPVIIEDFLIDAAEHKDIWEPLENLVSGDTIAALNKGGRVCGTIDGTMYGACSAFQLDTLVSGADLNDWDYDTFIEYAWSSPNLETITGTTLLDRKTLSTLVLFAMDYKDCYFINHSKEGEIVDKVKLKKVIDLMDRYQTDKNYEMALFDMIADKSMLVGRFVVSTPIDLYSLKYAFKENGNVIGYPGTNGSKHYLQPIGTFYVRNNATDKEKEYASELLESLLSYDIQSEIYKSYACYGLSAREDVLNEQIEDIKRYEGIPSVYGGVMFKYANIDVEATKIAFDKLMEESIPRERVEDSFEDIVFEELDEYYTGKIDFETLYDRLNKRIGLIAGEKE
;
A
#
# COMPACT_ATOMS: atom_id res chain seq x y z
N MET A 1 39.53 -5.48 -11.99
CA MET A 1 39.31 -4.86 -10.66
C MET A 1 38.93 -3.38 -10.83
N ARG A 2 37.68 -3.13 -11.21
CA ARG A 2 36.93 -1.85 -11.20
C ARG A 2 35.50 -2.20 -11.66
N MET A 3 34.76 -2.91 -10.81
CA MET A 3 33.41 -3.45 -11.06
C MET A 3 32.40 -2.97 -9.99
N GLY A 4 32.68 -1.86 -9.31
CA GLY A 4 31.98 -1.51 -8.06
C GLY A 4 31.30 -0.15 -8.01
N LYS A 5 31.03 0.54 -9.14
CA LYS A 5 30.48 1.92 -9.08
C LYS A 5 29.35 2.30 -10.03
N TRP A 6 28.80 1.40 -10.85
CA TRP A 6 27.75 1.77 -11.82
C TRP A 6 26.33 1.32 -11.47
N TYR A 7 26.15 0.48 -10.43
CA TYR A 7 24.82 0.05 -9.97
C TYR A 7 24.00 1.09 -9.18
N LYS A 8 24.51 2.32 -9.03
CA LYS A 8 23.79 3.43 -8.38
C LYS A 8 22.88 4.23 -9.32
N PHE A 9 22.96 4.03 -10.65
CA PHE A 9 22.19 4.86 -11.59
C PHE A 9 20.83 4.25 -11.99
N ALA A 10 20.67 2.92 -11.96
CA ALA A 10 19.37 2.27 -12.20
C ALA A 10 18.36 2.42 -11.03
N ARG A 11 18.81 2.92 -9.86
CA ARG A 11 17.95 3.26 -8.72
C ARG A 11 17.10 4.53 -8.92
N LEU A 12 17.34 5.32 -9.97
CA LEU A 12 16.60 6.55 -10.26
C LEU A 12 15.37 6.35 -11.16
N PHE A 13 15.07 5.12 -11.60
CA PHE A 13 14.09 4.91 -12.67
C PHE A 13 12.70 4.39 -12.21
N VAL A 14 12.52 4.11 -10.92
CA VAL A 14 11.19 3.76 -10.34
C VAL A 14 10.82 4.70 -9.17
N LEU A 15 11.65 5.71 -8.88
CA LEU A 15 11.51 6.58 -7.70
C LEU A 15 11.34 8.07 -8.04
N SER A 16 10.74 8.37 -9.19
CA SER A 16 10.54 9.75 -9.68
C SER A 16 9.11 10.27 -9.54
N ILE A 17 8.25 9.61 -8.76
CA ILE A 17 6.94 10.18 -8.32
C ILE A 17 6.87 10.41 -6.79
N ALA A 18 7.94 10.19 -6.03
CA ALA A 18 7.91 10.47 -4.59
C ALA A 18 9.26 10.85 -3.98
N ILE A 19 9.80 12.05 -4.28
CA ILE A 19 10.70 12.75 -3.33
C ILE A 19 10.48 14.27 -3.43
N THR A 20 9.79 14.82 -2.43
CA THR A 20 10.20 16.08 -1.80
C THR A 20 10.40 15.75 -0.32
N LEU A 21 11.60 16.05 0.19
CA LEU A 21 12.08 15.94 1.58
C LEU A 21 12.54 14.54 2.06
N MET A 22 13.86 14.28 2.02
CA MET A 22 14.73 14.28 3.20
C MET A 22 16.10 13.64 2.88
N ALA A 23 17.17 14.34 3.24
CA ALA A 23 18.55 13.84 3.22
C ALA A 23 19.32 14.41 4.43
N ALA A 24 19.74 13.52 5.34
CA ALA A 24 20.74 13.64 6.41
C ALA A 24 20.32 12.62 7.51
N CYS A 25 21.07 11.67 8.06
CA CYS A 25 22.49 11.31 8.21
C CYS A 25 22.53 9.75 8.32
N GLY A 26 23.58 8.98 8.03
CA GLY A 26 24.88 8.96 8.71
C GLY A 26 25.16 7.58 9.33
N THR A 27 25.58 6.63 8.49
CA THR A 27 26.46 5.45 8.73
C THR A 27 26.67 4.88 10.15
N GLY A 28 26.39 3.57 10.30
CA GLY A 28 27.37 2.57 10.74
C GLY A 28 27.01 1.70 11.95
N ALA A 29 26.89 0.38 11.75
CA ALA A 29 27.43 -0.65 12.66
C ALA A 29 27.36 -2.04 12.02
N GLU A 30 28.44 -2.79 12.20
CA GLU A 30 28.71 -4.11 11.63
C GLU A 30 27.94 -5.24 12.35
N SER A 31 27.66 -6.27 11.56
CA SER A 31 27.16 -7.58 11.95
C SER A 31 28.02 -8.27 13.01
N GLY A 32 27.37 -8.80 14.04
CA GLY A 32 27.97 -9.73 15.00
C GLY A 32 26.95 -10.78 15.44
N SER A 33 26.85 -11.88 14.70
CA SER A 33 26.05 -13.04 15.07
C SER A 33 26.69 -13.78 16.25
N LYS A 34 25.93 -13.96 17.33
CA LYS A 34 26.12 -15.06 18.29
C LYS A 34 24.75 -15.60 18.67
N GLY A 35 24.55 -16.87 18.35
CA GLY A 35 23.32 -17.59 18.63
C GLY A 35 23.09 -17.78 20.13
N SER A 36 21.85 -17.58 20.52
CA SER A 36 21.18 -18.28 21.60
C SER A 36 19.81 -18.67 21.06
N GLY A 37 19.56 -19.98 20.97
CA GLY A 37 18.26 -20.50 20.57
C GLY A 37 17.22 -20.11 21.60
N ASN A 38 16.37 -19.15 21.25
CA ASN A 38 15.09 -18.92 21.89
C ASN A 38 14.04 -19.33 20.86
N GLY A 39 13.20 -20.30 21.21
CA GLY A 39 12.05 -20.66 20.37
C GLY A 39 11.12 -19.47 20.31
N SER A 40 10.98 -18.89 19.11
CA SER A 40 10.01 -17.85 18.84
C SER A 40 8.60 -18.42 19.01
N VAL A 41 7.79 -17.82 19.87
CA VAL A 41 6.37 -18.18 20.01
C VAL A 41 5.59 -17.37 18.96
N ILE A 42 4.98 -18.06 18.01
CA ILE A 42 4.16 -17.42 16.96
C ILE A 42 2.74 -17.23 17.51
N TYR A 43 2.14 -16.06 17.29
CA TYR A 43 0.77 -15.75 17.72
C TYR A 43 -0.22 -15.86 16.55
N ARG A 44 -1.45 -16.35 16.82
CA ARG A 44 -2.58 -16.38 15.88
C ARG A 44 -3.58 -15.28 16.20
N CYS A 45 -4.05 -14.56 15.19
CA CYS A 45 -5.06 -13.51 15.34
C CYS A 45 -6.47 -14.05 15.09
N THR A 46 -7.41 -13.61 15.92
CA THR A 46 -8.85 -13.75 15.66
C THR A 46 -9.49 -12.37 15.80
N VAL A 47 -10.28 -11.98 14.80
CA VAL A 47 -11.13 -10.78 14.85
C VAL A 47 -12.51 -11.23 15.34
N ASP A 48 -12.94 -10.73 16.49
CA ASP A 48 -14.27 -11.07 17.01
C ASP A 48 -15.35 -10.18 16.36
N GLU A 49 -16.07 -10.73 15.40
CA GLU A 49 -17.15 -10.05 14.65
C GLU A 49 -18.35 -9.64 15.53
N ASN A 50 -18.50 -10.20 16.73
CA ASN A 50 -19.63 -9.86 17.62
C ASN A 50 -19.42 -8.53 18.35
N MET A 51 -18.18 -8.04 18.45
CA MET A 51 -17.86 -6.81 19.17
C MET A 51 -18.05 -5.53 18.34
N THR A 52 -18.04 -5.62 17.01
CA THR A 52 -18.21 -4.46 16.10
C THR A 52 -19.62 -3.87 16.12
N LYS A 53 -20.59 -4.58 16.74
CA LYS A 53 -22.01 -4.17 16.76
C LYS A 53 -22.35 -3.13 17.83
N SER A 54 -21.43 -2.78 18.73
CA SER A 54 -21.75 -1.99 19.91
C SER A 54 -20.81 -0.79 20.05
N ILE A 55 -21.42 0.41 20.11
CA ILE A 55 -20.95 1.61 20.82
C ILE A 55 -20.10 2.59 19.99
N PHE A 56 -20.70 3.74 19.64
CA PHE A 56 -20.01 4.91 19.08
C PHE A 56 -20.14 6.11 20.03
N SER A 57 -19.03 6.80 20.31
CA SER A 57 -19.02 8.25 20.53
C SER A 57 -17.77 8.86 19.88
N THR A 58 -17.97 9.84 19.00
CA THR A 58 -16.89 10.65 18.43
C THR A 58 -16.79 11.97 19.20
N SER A 59 -15.62 12.26 19.78
CA SER A 59 -15.30 13.58 20.30
C SER A 59 -14.53 14.38 19.25
N TYR A 60 -15.10 15.53 18.87
CA TYR A 60 -14.53 16.51 17.94
C TYR A 60 -13.41 17.30 18.63
N ASN A 61 -12.22 17.38 18.06
CA ASN A 61 -11.16 18.28 18.53
C ASN A 61 -11.04 19.46 17.56
N SER A 62 -11.73 20.56 17.88
CA SER A 62 -11.57 21.83 17.15
C SER A 62 -10.45 22.62 17.81
N ASN A 63 -9.22 22.53 17.29
CA ASN A 63 -8.20 23.58 17.34
C ASN A 63 -6.99 23.15 16.51
N GLY A 64 -6.86 23.69 15.29
CA GLY A 64 -5.69 23.50 14.43
C GLY A 64 -6.07 23.55 12.96
N ILE A 65 -5.94 24.73 12.36
CA ILE A 65 -6.13 24.92 10.91
C ILE A 65 -5.05 24.10 10.18
N SER A 66 -5.46 23.04 9.49
CA SER A 66 -4.79 22.60 8.27
C SER A 66 -5.84 22.43 7.17
N GLN A 67 -5.57 23.03 6.02
CA GLN A 67 -6.47 22.99 4.87
C GLN A 67 -6.40 21.61 4.21
N SER A 68 -7.46 20.83 4.31
CA SER A 68 -7.84 19.84 3.30
C SER A 68 -9.36 19.69 3.32
N GLY A 69 -10.03 20.29 2.34
CA GLY A 69 -11.47 20.23 2.21
C GLY A 69 -11.94 18.85 1.77
N ALA A 70 -12.74 18.19 2.60
CA ALA A 70 -13.54 17.03 2.21
C ALA A 70 -15.01 17.45 2.13
N TRP A 71 -15.57 17.36 0.93
CA TRP A 71 -16.99 17.59 0.65
C TRP A 71 -17.80 16.33 1.00
N GLN A 72 -18.89 16.48 1.78
CA GLN A 72 -19.85 15.40 2.07
C GLN A 72 -20.98 15.39 1.03
N PHE A 73 -21.27 14.23 0.44
CA PHE A 73 -22.48 13.98 -0.34
C PHE A 73 -23.57 13.32 0.52
N THR A 74 -24.81 13.79 0.39
CA THR A 74 -26.01 13.22 1.03
C THR A 74 -26.89 12.58 -0.04
N VAL A 75 -27.23 11.29 0.09
CA VAL A 75 -28.26 10.63 -0.71
C VAL A 75 -29.33 10.11 0.26
N GLY A 76 -30.59 10.50 0.05
CA GLY A 76 -31.73 10.07 0.85
C GLY A 76 -32.67 9.18 0.04
N ILE A 77 -33.23 8.15 0.67
CA ILE A 77 -34.33 7.33 0.13
C ILE A 77 -35.37 7.08 1.25
N THR A 78 -36.64 7.21 0.91
CA THR A 78 -37.85 7.11 1.75
C THR A 78 -38.49 5.71 1.74
N ASP A 79 -39.05 5.28 2.88
CA ASP A 79 -39.66 3.97 3.15
C ASP A 79 -41.02 3.68 2.45
N GLY A 80 -41.30 2.38 2.24
CA GLY A 80 -42.63 1.80 2.03
C GLY A 80 -42.66 0.27 2.32
N PRO A 81 -43.78 -0.33 2.78
CA PRO A 81 -43.77 -1.56 3.61
C PRO A 81 -44.30 -2.84 2.93
N GLY A 82 -43.92 -4.03 3.44
CA GLY A 82 -44.69 -5.28 3.26
C GLY A 82 -43.92 -6.61 3.40
N ASP A 83 -44.26 -7.37 4.44
CA ASP A 83 -44.35 -8.84 4.62
C ASP A 83 -43.24 -9.84 4.17
N GLU A 84 -42.78 -10.64 5.15
CA GLU A 84 -41.90 -11.84 5.11
C GLU A 84 -42.45 -13.04 4.28
N PRO A 85 -41.64 -14.06 3.83
CA PRO A 85 -40.63 -14.78 4.64
C PRO A 85 -39.34 -15.34 3.95
N CYS A 86 -38.31 -15.55 4.80
CA CYS A 86 -37.15 -16.46 4.69
C CYS A 86 -36.53 -16.78 3.31
N GLU A 87 -35.36 -16.20 3.05
CA GLU A 87 -34.31 -16.76 2.18
C GLU A 87 -32.95 -16.63 2.88
N ILE A 88 -32.16 -17.70 2.80
CA ILE A 88 -30.76 -17.74 3.25
C ILE A 88 -29.96 -16.84 2.31
N ILE A 89 -29.49 -15.69 2.79
CA ILE A 89 -28.61 -14.79 2.04
C ILE A 89 -27.23 -14.83 2.70
N HIS A 90 -26.24 -15.31 1.95
CA HIS A 90 -24.82 -15.11 2.22
C HIS A 90 -24.56 -13.61 2.46
N ALA A 91 -24.20 -13.23 3.69
CA ALA A 91 -23.94 -11.84 4.03
C ALA A 91 -22.59 -11.40 3.46
N GLN A 92 -22.63 -10.60 2.39
CA GLN A 92 -21.49 -9.80 1.95
C GLN A 92 -21.08 -8.81 3.05
N PRO A 93 -19.77 -8.51 3.20
CA PRO A 93 -19.31 -7.44 4.08
C PRO A 93 -19.75 -6.10 3.49
N GLY A 94 -20.59 -5.36 4.21
CA GLY A 94 -20.96 -4.00 3.81
C GLY A 94 -22.41 -3.80 3.41
N MET A 95 -23.36 -4.26 4.23
CA MET A 95 -24.62 -3.55 4.40
C MET A 95 -24.87 -3.33 5.89
N ALA A 96 -24.18 -2.35 6.45
CA ALA A 96 -24.69 -1.67 7.63
C ALA A 96 -25.96 -0.95 7.20
N VAL A 97 -27.12 -1.43 7.69
CA VAL A 97 -28.29 -0.57 7.82
C VAL A 97 -27.84 0.61 8.68
N LYS A 98 -27.50 1.72 8.03
CA LYS A 98 -27.27 3.02 8.68
C LYS A 98 -28.58 3.42 9.33
N LYS A 99 -28.84 2.94 10.54
CA LYS A 99 -29.63 3.71 11.48
C LYS A 99 -28.69 4.83 11.93
N GLN A 100 -28.69 5.93 11.18
CA GLN A 100 -28.14 7.18 11.64
C GLN A 100 -28.70 7.45 13.04
N LEU A 101 -27.89 7.29 14.08
CA LEU A 101 -28.05 8.06 15.32
C LEU A 101 -27.57 9.50 15.08
N ASN A 102 -27.89 10.07 13.91
CA ASN A 102 -27.81 11.51 13.65
C ASN A 102 -29.20 12.10 13.78
N THR A 103 -29.72 12.02 14.99
CA THR A 103 -30.47 13.08 15.62
C THR A 103 -30.09 12.98 17.09
N PHE A 104 -29.53 14.02 17.69
CA PHE A 104 -29.60 14.18 19.14
C PHE A 104 -31.10 14.30 19.47
N PRO A 105 -31.73 13.30 20.09
CA PRO A 105 -33.11 13.44 20.52
C PRO A 105 -33.04 13.59 22.04
N ASN A 106 -32.78 14.79 22.57
CA ASN A 106 -32.88 15.08 24.01
C ASN A 106 -32.47 13.91 24.94
N THR A 107 -31.23 13.45 24.89
CA THR A 107 -30.74 12.46 25.87
C THR A 107 -29.91 13.20 26.90
N ASP A 108 -30.33 13.15 28.16
CA ASP A 108 -29.72 13.88 29.29
C ASP A 108 -28.25 13.47 29.60
N TYR A 109 -27.60 12.62 28.79
CA TYR A 109 -26.33 11.96 29.12
C TYR A 109 -25.27 12.05 28.01
N SER A 110 -23.99 12.20 28.39
CA SER A 110 -22.80 12.05 27.54
C SER A 110 -21.94 10.88 28.00
N ILE A 111 -21.44 10.04 27.07
CA ILE A 111 -20.45 9.00 27.36
C ILE A 111 -19.07 9.66 27.52
N ILE A 112 -18.36 9.36 28.61
CA ILE A 112 -17.09 10.00 28.97
C ILE A 112 -15.88 9.09 28.74
N ALA A 113 -16.00 7.81 29.08
CA ALA A 113 -14.92 6.84 29.02
C ALA A 113 -15.49 5.44 28.79
N PHE A 114 -14.66 4.55 28.22
CA PHE A 114 -14.96 3.14 28.03
C PHE A 114 -13.69 2.31 28.27
N GLY A 115 -13.83 1.09 28.79
CA GLY A 115 -12.72 0.15 28.89
C GLY A 115 -13.09 -1.20 29.50
N PRO A 116 -12.13 -2.14 29.62
CA PRO A 116 -12.37 -3.49 30.13
C PRO A 116 -12.48 -3.58 31.66
N VAL A 117 -13.11 -4.67 32.11
CA VAL A 117 -13.17 -5.10 33.52
C VAL A 117 -12.12 -6.19 33.74
N SER A 118 -11.28 -6.06 34.77
CA SER A 118 -10.23 -7.05 35.07
C SER A 118 -10.80 -8.47 35.24
N ASP A 119 -10.08 -9.46 34.71
CA ASP A 119 -10.42 -10.90 34.76
C ASP A 119 -11.85 -11.22 34.23
N SER A 120 -12.36 -10.45 33.26
CA SER A 120 -13.71 -10.63 32.71
C SER A 120 -13.77 -10.32 31.22
N ASP A 121 -14.76 -10.92 30.54
CA ASP A 121 -15.25 -10.58 29.20
C ASP A 121 -16.19 -9.36 29.16
N ARG A 122 -16.23 -8.58 30.25
CA ARG A 122 -17.17 -7.47 30.46
C ARG A 122 -16.49 -6.14 30.25
N TYR A 123 -17.33 -5.15 29.97
CA TYR A 123 -16.92 -3.77 29.74
C TYR A 123 -17.50 -2.84 30.79
N ILE A 124 -16.85 -1.71 30.98
CA ILE A 124 -17.31 -0.62 31.83
C ILE A 124 -17.34 0.68 31.03
N MET A 125 -18.42 1.44 31.19
CA MET A 125 -18.66 2.70 30.52
C MET A 125 -19.00 3.78 31.53
N ALA A 126 -18.32 4.92 31.46
CA ALA A 126 -18.66 6.11 32.25
C ALA A 126 -19.64 7.01 31.49
N LYS A 127 -20.71 7.43 32.15
CA LYS A 127 -21.70 8.40 31.64
C LYS A 127 -21.85 9.58 32.58
N ALA A 128 -21.89 10.80 32.03
CA ALA A 128 -22.30 12.00 32.75
C ALA A 128 -23.71 12.39 32.37
N LYS A 129 -24.57 12.61 33.37
CA LYS A 129 -25.83 13.31 33.25
C LYS A 129 -25.64 14.78 33.58
N TYR A 130 -26.09 15.68 32.72
CA TYR A 130 -26.01 17.13 32.97
C TYR A 130 -27.37 17.65 33.44
N ASP A 131 -27.39 18.32 34.58
CA ASP A 131 -28.52 19.06 35.13
C ASP A 131 -28.15 20.56 35.18
N GLU A 132 -29.13 21.48 35.28
CA GLU A 132 -28.91 22.93 35.22
C GLU A 132 -27.86 23.43 36.23
N GLU A 133 -27.71 22.72 37.35
CA GLU A 133 -26.78 23.08 38.43
C GLU A 133 -25.78 21.97 38.82
N SER A 134 -25.76 20.78 38.18
CA SER A 134 -24.85 19.69 38.59
C SER A 134 -24.56 18.66 37.49
N VAL A 135 -23.49 17.90 37.66
CA VAL A 135 -23.18 16.73 36.82
C VAL A 135 -23.20 15.47 37.68
N LYS A 136 -23.98 14.47 37.27
CA LYS A 136 -23.98 13.14 37.90
C LYS A 136 -23.21 12.17 37.05
N LEU A 137 -22.24 11.45 37.64
CA LEU A 137 -21.45 10.45 36.95
C LEU A 137 -21.95 9.05 37.33
N SER A 138 -22.02 8.14 36.37
CA SER A 138 -22.31 6.73 36.62
C SER A 138 -21.42 5.82 35.78
N ALA A 139 -21.10 4.65 36.31
CA ALA A 139 -20.44 3.57 35.61
C ALA A 139 -21.43 2.45 35.30
N GLU A 140 -21.56 2.09 34.03
CA GLU A 140 -22.38 0.98 33.57
C GLU A 140 -21.48 -0.21 33.20
N TYR A 141 -21.80 -1.38 33.72
CA TYR A 141 -21.15 -2.64 33.35
C TYR A 141 -21.94 -3.32 32.24
N LEU A 142 -21.26 -3.79 31.20
CA LEU A 142 -21.88 -4.37 30.01
C LEU A 142 -21.31 -5.77 29.71
N ASN A 143 -22.12 -6.64 29.11
CA ASN A 143 -21.63 -7.88 28.48
C ASN A 143 -21.08 -7.60 27.07
N ALA A 144 -20.59 -8.65 26.39
CA ALA A 144 -20.05 -8.57 25.04
C ALA A 144 -21.08 -8.07 24.01
N GLU A 145 -22.37 -8.34 24.24
CA GLU A 145 -23.49 -7.90 23.40
C GLU A 145 -23.91 -6.44 23.65
N GLY A 146 -23.27 -5.74 24.60
CA GLY A 146 -23.58 -4.34 24.93
C GLY A 146 -24.83 -4.16 25.80
N GLU A 147 -25.34 -5.21 26.43
CA GLU A 147 -26.43 -5.14 27.41
C GLU A 147 -25.91 -4.66 28.76
N VAL A 148 -26.61 -3.69 29.36
CA VAL A 148 -26.26 -3.16 30.69
C VAL A 148 -26.62 -4.18 31.76
N LEU A 149 -25.61 -4.69 32.45
CA LEU A 149 -25.74 -5.67 33.54
C LEU A 149 -25.98 -4.99 34.89
N SER A 150 -25.29 -3.88 35.15
CA SER A 150 -25.42 -3.12 36.39
C SER A 150 -24.94 -1.68 36.23
N VAL A 151 -25.46 -0.78 37.08
CA VAL A 151 -25.09 0.64 37.10
C VAL A 151 -24.65 1.03 38.51
N THR A 152 -23.53 1.74 38.60
CA THR A 152 -22.98 2.29 39.85
C THR A 152 -22.95 3.82 39.72
N GLU A 153 -23.63 4.54 40.62
CA GLU A 153 -23.51 5.99 40.69
C GLU A 153 -22.17 6.35 41.33
N LEU A 154 -21.43 7.28 40.73
CA LEU A 154 -20.11 7.71 41.20
C LEU A 154 -20.23 9.05 41.92
N GLU A 155 -19.55 9.16 43.05
CA GLU A 155 -19.51 10.39 43.85
C GLU A 155 -18.86 11.53 43.06
N THR A 156 -19.63 12.58 42.77
CA THR A 156 -19.11 13.79 42.11
C THR A 156 -19.13 14.98 43.06
N ASP A 157 -18.06 15.79 43.03
CA ASP A 157 -18.06 17.11 43.65
C ASP A 157 -19.07 18.04 42.96
N ASP A 158 -19.30 19.21 43.54
CA ASP A 158 -20.08 20.32 42.96
C ASP A 158 -19.43 20.85 41.65
N CYS A 159 -19.64 20.11 40.57
CA CYS A 159 -19.07 20.34 39.25
C CYS A 159 -20.11 20.97 38.33
N ARG A 160 -19.71 21.99 37.56
CA ARG A 160 -20.56 22.59 36.52
C ARG A 160 -20.50 21.81 35.21
N TYR A 161 -19.35 21.20 34.95
CA TYR A 161 -19.08 20.59 33.67
C TYR A 161 -18.00 19.52 33.77
N ILE A 162 -18.24 18.40 33.08
CA ILE A 162 -17.24 17.37 32.82
C ILE A 162 -17.12 17.28 31.30
N MET A 163 -15.91 17.44 30.76
CA MET A 163 -15.64 17.23 29.34
C MET A 163 -15.05 15.83 29.12
N PRO A 164 -15.58 15.06 28.15
CA PRO A 164 -14.88 13.89 27.65
C PRO A 164 -13.61 14.35 26.93
N TYR A 165 -12.45 14.07 27.51
CA TYR A 165 -11.15 14.39 26.89
C TYR A 165 -10.33 13.11 26.74
N ASN A 166 -10.79 12.22 25.86
CA ASN A 166 -10.28 10.86 25.72
C ASN A 166 -10.19 10.15 27.08
N GLY A 167 -11.30 10.05 27.80
CA GLY A 167 -11.31 9.42 29.12
C GLY A 167 -11.03 7.91 29.03
N ALA A 168 -10.19 7.39 29.93
CA ALA A 168 -9.99 5.95 30.11
C ALA A 168 -10.69 5.49 31.41
N ILE A 169 -11.33 4.32 31.38
CA ILE A 169 -11.95 3.71 32.56
C ILE A 169 -11.60 2.22 32.63
N LEU A 170 -11.22 1.74 33.82
CA LEU A 170 -10.94 0.33 34.10
C LEU A 170 -11.47 -0.06 35.47
N THR A 171 -11.68 -1.36 35.67
CA THR A 171 -11.99 -1.92 36.99
C THR A 171 -10.89 -2.88 37.43
N ASP A 172 -10.41 -2.77 38.67
CA ASP A 172 -9.49 -3.74 39.26
C ASP A 172 -10.22 -5.02 39.75
N ALA A 173 -9.46 -6.03 40.16
CA ALA A 173 -10.01 -7.30 40.64
C ALA A 173 -10.86 -7.19 41.92
N ASP A 174 -10.69 -6.11 42.70
CA ASP A 174 -11.51 -5.82 43.89
C ASP A 174 -12.81 -5.06 43.52
N GLY A 175 -12.99 -4.70 42.25
CA GLY A 175 -14.15 -3.97 41.74
C GLY A 175 -14.03 -2.45 41.84
N ASN A 176 -12.86 -1.91 42.19
CA ASN A 176 -12.64 -0.46 42.23
C ASN A 176 -12.54 0.09 40.81
N ILE A 177 -13.10 1.28 40.60
CA ILE A 177 -13.23 1.92 39.29
C ILE A 177 -12.20 3.03 39.18
N HIS A 178 -11.34 2.93 38.17
CA HIS A 178 -10.28 3.88 37.86
C HIS A 178 -10.68 4.71 36.65
N ILE A 179 -10.68 6.03 36.75
CA ILE A 179 -11.06 6.93 35.64
C ILE A 179 -10.02 8.02 35.45
N ALA A 180 -9.47 8.14 34.25
CA ALA A 180 -8.41 9.09 33.93
C ALA A 180 -8.76 10.02 32.75
N ASN A 181 -8.04 11.14 32.67
CA ASN A 181 -8.19 12.21 31.65
C ASN A 181 -9.57 12.87 31.63
N MET A 182 -10.26 12.93 32.77
CA MET A 182 -11.47 13.74 32.89
C MET A 182 -11.09 15.19 33.13
N VAL A 183 -11.63 16.10 32.30
CA VAL A 183 -11.49 17.54 32.51
C VAL A 183 -12.72 18.02 33.25
N ILE A 184 -12.54 18.44 34.51
CA ILE A 184 -13.63 18.84 35.41
C ILE A 184 -13.55 20.35 35.68
N GLN A 185 -14.66 21.05 35.53
CA GLN A 185 -14.83 22.44 36.01
C GLN A 185 -15.62 22.45 37.33
N LYS A 186 -14.92 22.69 38.44
CA LYS A 186 -15.56 22.86 39.77
C LYS A 186 -16.27 24.23 39.84
N LYS A 187 -17.42 24.34 40.54
CA LYS A 187 -18.29 25.54 40.57
C LYS A 187 -17.59 26.86 40.95
N ASN A 188 -16.46 26.80 41.64
CA ASN A 188 -15.73 27.96 42.19
C ASN A 188 -14.31 28.14 41.62
N THR A 189 -13.99 27.51 40.50
CA THR A 189 -12.66 27.60 39.87
C THR A 189 -12.77 27.83 38.36
N ASP A 190 -12.01 28.77 37.83
CA ASP A 190 -11.87 28.98 36.38
C ASP A 190 -10.85 28.02 35.72
N TYR A 191 -10.36 27.03 36.46
CA TYR A 191 -9.30 26.12 36.03
C TYR A 191 -9.86 24.79 35.54
N TYR A 192 -9.39 24.36 34.37
CA TYR A 192 -9.63 23.04 33.80
C TYR A 192 -8.36 22.20 34.04
N ALA A 193 -8.46 21.19 34.90
CA ALA A 193 -7.36 20.24 35.11
C ALA A 193 -7.82 18.84 34.69
N PRO A 194 -6.97 18.04 34.03
CA PRO A 194 -7.18 16.61 33.96
C PRO A 194 -7.01 15.99 35.35
N PHE A 195 -7.82 14.97 35.66
CA PHE A 195 -7.71 14.21 36.90
C PHE A 195 -7.61 12.72 36.62
N TYR A 196 -6.95 12.01 37.54
CA TYR A 196 -7.07 10.58 37.72
C TYR A 196 -7.82 10.33 39.04
N GLU A 197 -9.01 9.75 38.94
CA GLU A 197 -9.88 9.46 40.07
C GLU A 197 -10.07 7.96 40.25
N ILE A 198 -10.22 7.55 41.51
CA ILE A 198 -10.44 6.16 41.88
C ILE A 198 -11.65 6.08 42.79
N TYR A 199 -12.55 5.17 42.48
CA TYR A 199 -13.80 4.92 43.19
C TYR A 199 -13.83 3.48 43.70
N SER A 200 -14.46 3.26 44.85
CA SER A 200 -14.81 1.92 45.30
C SER A 200 -15.89 1.31 44.41
N SER A 201 -16.09 0.00 44.52
CA SER A 201 -17.13 -0.73 43.79
C SER A 201 -18.56 -0.24 44.06
N ASP A 202 -18.80 0.44 45.19
CA ASP A 202 -20.07 1.09 45.54
C ASP A 202 -20.14 2.58 45.14
N GLY A 203 -19.13 3.07 44.41
CA GLY A 203 -19.13 4.40 43.81
C GLY A 203 -18.63 5.54 44.70
N LYS A 204 -18.08 5.26 45.88
CA LYS A 204 -17.48 6.30 46.74
C LYS A 204 -16.09 6.65 46.26
N ARG A 205 -15.74 7.93 46.28
CA ARG A 205 -14.42 8.36 45.83
C ARG A 205 -13.35 8.00 46.87
N ILE A 206 -12.39 7.18 46.45
CA ILE A 206 -11.22 6.77 47.25
C ILE A 206 -10.12 7.83 47.13
N LYS A 207 -9.85 8.30 45.91
CA LYS A 207 -8.72 9.19 45.63
C LYS A 207 -9.00 10.10 44.43
N GLU A 208 -8.50 11.34 44.50
CA GLU A 208 -8.39 12.29 43.40
C GLU A 208 -6.91 12.68 43.25
N ILE A 209 -6.37 12.56 42.04
CA ILE A 209 -4.98 12.91 41.69
C ILE A 209 -5.03 13.98 40.59
N PRO A 210 -4.60 15.22 40.87
CA PRO A 210 -4.53 16.26 39.87
C PRO A 210 -3.40 15.97 38.87
N LEU A 211 -3.70 16.08 37.58
CA LEU A 211 -2.73 15.91 36.51
C LEU A 211 -2.35 17.28 35.93
N ASN A 212 -1.12 17.39 35.40
CA ASN A 212 -0.75 18.55 34.59
C ASN A 212 -1.51 18.50 33.25
N VAL A 213 -1.81 19.66 32.64
CA VAL A 213 -2.53 19.76 31.36
C VAL A 213 -1.76 19.07 30.22
N GLU A 214 -0.44 19.03 30.32
CA GLU A 214 0.47 18.35 29.38
C GLU A 214 0.59 16.84 29.64
N THR A 215 -0.02 16.35 30.72
CA THR A 215 0.03 14.95 31.11
C THR A 215 -1.22 14.20 30.64
N LYS A 216 -1.00 13.11 29.91
CA LYS A 216 -2.04 12.13 29.58
C LYS A 216 -1.81 10.87 30.40
N VAL A 217 -2.88 10.18 30.75
CA VAL A 217 -2.81 8.94 31.51
C VAL A 217 -3.42 7.81 30.71
N LYS A 218 -2.65 6.74 30.48
CA LYS A 218 -3.18 5.47 29.95
C LYS A 218 -3.31 4.50 31.12
N LEU A 219 -4.49 3.89 31.28
CA LEU A 219 -4.71 2.90 32.35
C LEU A 219 -4.42 1.51 31.79
N PHE A 220 -3.91 0.60 32.62
CA PHE A 220 -3.69 -0.79 32.23
C PHE A 220 -3.94 -1.77 33.38
N ILE A 221 -4.34 -2.99 33.06
CA ILE A 221 -4.52 -4.08 34.04
C ILE A 221 -3.20 -4.83 34.18
N MET A 222 -2.75 -5.01 35.42
CA MET A 222 -1.58 -5.82 35.77
C MET A 222 -1.96 -7.30 35.94
N PRO A 223 -1.00 -8.24 35.82
CA PRO A 223 -1.26 -9.69 35.95
C PRO A 223 -1.89 -10.13 37.28
N ASP A 224 -1.70 -9.35 38.35
CA ASP A 224 -2.29 -9.58 39.67
C ASP A 224 -3.73 -9.01 39.79
N GLY A 225 -4.29 -8.48 38.70
CA GLY A 225 -5.63 -7.89 38.63
C GLY A 225 -5.71 -6.45 39.15
N THR A 226 -4.59 -5.85 39.57
CA THR A 226 -4.56 -4.44 39.97
C THR A 226 -4.44 -3.52 38.75
N VAL A 227 -4.85 -2.25 38.87
CA VAL A 227 -4.74 -1.26 37.80
C VAL A 227 -3.49 -0.39 37.97
N GLY A 228 -2.71 -0.26 36.90
CA GLY A 228 -1.59 0.67 36.78
C GLY A 228 -1.93 1.86 35.87
N ALA A 229 -1.05 2.85 35.88
CA ALA A 229 -1.16 4.05 35.05
C ALA A 229 0.17 4.36 34.35
N ASP A 230 0.12 4.64 33.06
CA ASP A 230 1.22 5.22 32.29
C ASP A 230 1.01 6.74 32.21
N MET A 231 1.89 7.47 32.90
CA MET A 231 1.89 8.92 32.95
C MET A 231 2.74 9.46 31.80
N LEU A 232 2.08 9.88 30.73
CA LEU A 232 2.70 10.46 29.54
C LEU A 232 2.88 11.96 29.72
N THR A 233 4.11 12.46 29.64
CA THR A 233 4.42 13.89 29.58
C THR A 233 4.95 14.25 28.20
N ILE A 234 4.18 15.03 27.44
CA ILE A 234 4.52 15.39 26.07
C ILE A 234 5.61 16.48 26.08
N LYS A 235 6.73 16.26 25.39
CA LYS A 235 7.82 17.23 25.25
C LYS A 235 7.69 18.07 23.98
N ASP A 236 7.39 17.42 22.85
CA ASP A 236 7.11 18.09 21.56
C ASP A 236 6.04 17.33 20.76
N ILE A 237 4.83 17.91 20.69
CA ILE A 237 3.69 17.37 19.94
C ILE A 237 4.02 17.12 18.47
N ASN A 238 4.87 17.94 17.85
CA ASN A 238 5.14 17.83 16.41
C ASN A 238 6.11 16.70 16.08
N ARG A 239 6.91 16.25 17.05
CA ARG A 239 7.95 15.25 16.86
C ARG A 239 7.60 13.88 17.42
N GLY A 240 6.53 13.77 18.20
CA GLY A 240 6.22 12.50 18.86
C GLY A 240 6.89 12.34 20.23
N GLU A 241 7.87 13.20 20.57
CA GLU A 241 8.73 13.07 21.75
C GLU A 241 7.94 13.19 23.05
N ALA A 242 7.94 12.12 23.84
CA ALA A 242 7.25 12.07 25.10
C ALA A 242 7.93 11.16 26.13
N HIS A 243 7.91 11.60 27.38
CA HIS A 243 8.42 10.84 28.50
C HIS A 243 7.28 10.06 29.16
N HIS A 244 7.47 8.75 29.30
CA HIS A 244 6.51 7.85 29.91
C HIS A 244 7.00 7.38 31.28
N LYS A 245 6.11 7.43 32.26
CA LYS A 245 6.35 6.91 33.61
C LYS A 245 5.23 5.96 34.00
N LEU A 246 5.52 4.66 33.95
CA LEU A 246 4.59 3.63 34.41
C LEU A 246 4.62 3.52 35.93
N ILE A 247 3.46 3.63 36.53
CA ILE A 247 3.28 3.58 37.98
C ILE A 247 2.21 2.56 38.39
N LYS A 248 2.43 1.99 39.57
CA LYS A 248 1.42 1.33 40.38
C LYS A 248 1.05 2.23 41.55
N MET A 249 -0.25 2.43 41.78
CA MET A 249 -0.74 3.13 42.96
C MET A 249 -1.07 2.14 44.07
N ASP A 250 -0.55 2.38 45.28
CA ASP A 250 -1.01 1.67 46.47
C ASP A 250 -2.36 2.24 46.91
N MET A 251 -3.40 1.40 46.88
CA MET A 251 -4.78 1.81 47.12
C MET A 251 -5.08 2.21 48.57
N LYS A 252 -4.23 1.83 49.54
CA LYS A 252 -4.43 2.13 50.96
C LYS A 252 -3.72 3.41 51.39
N THR A 253 -2.56 3.66 50.82
CA THR A 253 -1.67 4.76 51.21
C THR A 253 -1.67 5.90 50.19
N GLY A 254 -2.02 5.60 48.93
CA GLY A 254 -1.92 6.53 47.81
C GLY A 254 -0.49 6.81 47.37
N GLU A 255 0.47 5.96 47.75
CA GLU A 255 1.86 6.07 47.31
C GLU A 255 2.05 5.49 45.90
N GLU A 256 2.87 6.15 45.10
CA GLU A 256 3.27 5.72 43.76
C GLU A 256 4.50 4.80 43.83
N THR A 257 4.43 3.65 43.17
CA THR A 257 5.59 2.81 42.88
C THR A 257 5.90 2.88 41.39
N VAL A 258 7.09 3.35 41.02
CA VAL A 258 7.53 3.39 39.62
C VAL A 258 7.89 1.98 39.16
N ILE A 259 7.24 1.53 38.09
CA ILE A 259 7.52 0.24 37.45
C ILE A 259 8.65 0.41 36.44
N THR A 260 8.53 1.41 35.56
CA THR A 260 9.57 1.78 34.59
C THR A 260 9.38 3.22 34.11
N GLU A 261 10.45 3.78 33.54
CA GLU A 261 10.46 5.07 32.86
C GLU A 261 11.15 4.89 31.51
N TYR A 262 10.58 5.47 30.45
CA TYR A 262 11.16 5.41 29.11
C TYR A 262 10.84 6.66 28.29
N GLU A 263 11.69 6.93 27.31
CA GLU A 263 11.48 7.98 26.32
C GLU A 263 10.93 7.33 25.04
N ASN A 264 9.89 7.93 24.49
CA ASN A 264 9.25 7.48 23.27
C ASN A 264 9.65 8.40 22.10
N ASP A 265 10.96 8.41 21.82
CA ASP A 265 11.60 9.31 20.86
C ASP A 265 11.91 8.57 19.54
N GLY A 266 10.91 7.92 18.94
CA GLY A 266 11.10 7.22 17.66
C GLY A 266 11.37 8.19 16.51
N ASP A 267 12.28 7.82 15.59
CA ASP A 267 12.61 8.62 14.40
C ASP A 267 11.41 8.71 13.44
N THR A 268 10.49 7.75 13.55
CA THR A 268 9.22 7.72 12.82
C THR A 268 8.05 7.37 13.75
N GLN A 269 6.83 7.75 13.34
CA GLN A 269 5.60 7.33 14.03
C GLN A 269 5.41 5.80 14.09
N LYS A 270 6.07 5.05 13.20
CA LYS A 270 5.99 3.59 13.14
C LYS A 270 6.75 2.91 14.29
N GLU A 271 7.82 3.53 14.76
CA GLU A 271 8.70 3.00 15.82
C GLU A 271 8.19 3.35 17.22
N GLN A 272 7.31 4.35 17.33
CA GLN A 272 6.83 4.86 18.60
C GLN A 272 5.85 3.87 19.28
N ILE A 273 6.03 3.70 20.58
CA ILE A 273 5.21 2.81 21.41
C ILE A 273 3.82 3.42 21.58
N CYS A 274 2.80 2.73 21.07
CA CYS A 274 1.42 3.19 21.11
C CYS A 274 0.71 2.83 22.42
N ALA A 275 0.99 1.65 22.97
CA ALA A 275 0.59 1.25 24.31
C ALA A 275 1.56 0.19 24.83
N LEU A 276 1.78 0.16 26.14
CA LEU A 276 2.68 -0.77 26.82
C LEU A 276 2.05 -1.26 28.12
N ASN A 277 2.19 -2.57 28.37
CA ASN A 277 1.72 -3.22 29.59
C ASN A 277 2.66 -4.36 30.00
N ILE A 278 2.48 -4.87 31.21
CA ILE A 278 3.18 -6.03 31.76
C ILE A 278 2.70 -7.31 31.06
N PHE A 279 3.64 -8.09 30.52
CA PHE A 279 3.37 -9.40 29.96
C PHE A 279 3.44 -10.48 31.04
N ASP A 280 4.54 -10.50 31.81
CA ASP A 280 4.75 -11.38 32.96
C ASP A 280 5.63 -10.71 34.03
N GLU A 281 6.16 -11.47 35.00
CA GLU A 281 7.00 -10.91 36.06
C GLU A 281 8.20 -10.13 35.51
N ASP A 282 8.79 -10.57 34.40
CA ASP A 282 10.07 -10.07 33.87
C ASP A 282 9.95 -9.32 32.54
N ARG A 283 8.79 -9.34 31.89
CA ARG A 283 8.62 -8.84 30.51
C ARG A 283 7.46 -7.85 30.34
N PHE A 284 7.62 -6.97 29.37
CA PHE A 284 6.58 -6.10 28.84
C PHE A 284 6.03 -6.61 27.51
N VAL A 285 4.78 -6.27 27.23
CA VAL A 285 4.14 -6.35 25.92
C VAL A 285 3.74 -4.96 25.47
N TYR A 286 4.00 -4.64 24.22
CA TYR A 286 3.62 -3.36 23.63
C TYR A 286 3.37 -3.50 22.14
N PHE A 287 2.79 -2.46 21.53
CA PHE A 287 2.71 -2.39 20.08
C PHE A 287 3.11 -1.02 19.55
N THR A 288 3.56 -1.00 18.31
CA THR A 288 3.91 0.20 17.53
C THR A 288 3.07 0.25 16.25
N GLY A 289 3.38 1.16 15.32
CA GLY A 289 2.78 1.15 13.98
C GLY A 289 3.22 -0.05 13.11
N GLU A 290 4.20 -0.85 13.53
CA GLU A 290 4.72 -2.00 12.76
C GLU A 290 4.23 -3.36 13.26
N GLY A 291 4.03 -3.49 14.58
CA GLY A 291 3.63 -4.78 15.14
C GLY A 291 3.52 -4.79 16.65
N VAL A 292 3.41 -5.99 17.19
CA VAL A 292 3.36 -6.30 18.62
C VAL A 292 4.68 -6.92 19.04
N TYR A 293 5.16 -6.47 20.19
CA TYR A 293 6.47 -6.79 20.70
C TYR A 293 6.39 -7.26 22.15
N ILE A 294 7.26 -8.20 22.49
CA ILE A 294 7.57 -8.57 23.87
C ILE A 294 9.01 -8.18 24.15
N SER A 295 9.27 -7.59 25.32
CA SER A 295 10.62 -7.17 25.70
C SER A 295 10.87 -7.39 27.18
N ASP A 296 12.12 -7.30 27.61
CA ASP A 296 12.44 -7.21 29.04
C ASP A 296 11.96 -5.87 29.66
N ARG A 297 12.07 -5.75 30.99
CA ARG A 297 11.69 -4.51 31.70
C ARG A 297 12.47 -3.25 31.30
N ARG A 298 13.52 -3.37 30.48
CA ARG A 298 14.34 -2.24 30.01
C ARG A 298 14.04 -1.85 28.56
N LEU A 299 13.17 -2.58 27.87
CA LEU A 299 12.90 -2.40 26.43
C LEU A 299 14.15 -2.62 25.56
N GLU A 300 15.14 -3.38 26.03
CA GLU A 300 16.40 -3.60 25.30
C GLU A 300 16.38 -4.91 24.50
N ASN A 301 15.85 -5.99 25.09
CA ASN A 301 15.78 -7.31 24.46
C ASN A 301 14.40 -7.55 23.85
N THR A 302 14.15 -6.90 22.72
CA THR A 302 12.84 -6.89 22.04
C THR A 302 12.69 -8.03 21.04
N GLU A 303 11.56 -8.73 21.10
CA GLU A 303 11.10 -9.75 20.17
C GLU A 303 9.80 -9.27 19.50
N LYS A 304 9.75 -9.23 18.17
CA LYS A 304 8.50 -9.00 17.42
C LYS A 304 7.71 -10.31 17.39
N VAL A 305 6.55 -10.32 18.05
CA VAL A 305 5.70 -11.51 18.18
C VAL A 305 4.53 -11.53 17.22
N PHE A 306 4.20 -10.37 16.64
CA PHE A 306 3.17 -10.22 15.62
C PHE A 306 3.51 -9.03 14.74
N ASP A 307 3.46 -9.19 13.42
CA ASP A 307 3.67 -8.10 12.46
C ASP A 307 2.32 -7.71 11.86
N TRP A 308 1.96 -6.42 11.93
CA TRP A 308 0.67 -5.98 11.40
C TRP A 308 0.55 -6.26 9.91
N PHE A 309 1.60 -5.91 9.18
CA PHE A 309 1.61 -6.00 7.73
C PHE A 309 1.58 -7.45 7.27
N GLU A 310 2.41 -8.31 7.87
CA GLU A 310 2.43 -9.74 7.51
C GLU A 310 1.10 -10.45 7.84
N ASN A 311 0.33 -9.97 8.81
CA ASN A 311 -0.91 -10.60 9.25
C ASN A 311 -2.18 -9.91 8.74
N GLY A 312 -2.07 -9.10 7.69
CA GLY A 312 -3.26 -8.58 7.03
C GLY A 312 -3.85 -7.31 7.63
N ILE A 313 -3.22 -6.75 8.66
CA ILE A 313 -3.69 -5.55 9.33
C ILE A 313 -2.97 -4.36 8.68
N ALA A 314 -3.70 -3.63 7.83
CA ALA A 314 -3.21 -2.39 7.25
C ALA A 314 -2.70 -1.49 8.38
N GLU A 315 -1.46 -0.99 8.23
CA GLU A 315 -0.75 -0.23 9.26
C GLU A 315 -1.74 0.63 10.04
N PRO A 316 -2.10 0.24 11.27
CA PRO A 316 -2.93 1.10 12.05
C PRO A 316 -2.08 2.37 12.17
N TYR A 317 -2.64 3.50 11.76
CA TYR A 317 -2.14 4.79 12.19
C TYR A 317 -2.93 5.11 13.47
N PRO A 318 -2.70 4.39 14.60
CA PRO A 318 -3.40 4.72 15.80
C PRO A 318 -2.99 6.15 16.16
N ASP A 319 -3.91 6.91 16.73
CA ASP A 319 -3.52 8.14 17.39
C ASP A 319 -2.57 7.74 18.53
N LEU A 320 -1.26 7.97 18.34
CA LEU A 320 -0.17 7.59 19.25
C LEU A 320 -0.44 8.02 20.69
N TYR A 321 -1.11 9.15 20.84
CA TYR A 321 -1.44 9.76 22.12
C TYR A 321 -2.85 9.49 22.59
N SER A 322 -3.61 8.67 21.86
CA SER A 322 -4.91 8.25 22.31
C SER A 322 -4.75 7.39 23.56
N PRO A 323 -5.32 7.82 24.70
CA PRO A 323 -5.35 7.03 25.92
C PRO A 323 -6.33 5.86 25.85
N LYS A 324 -7.06 5.72 24.74
CA LYS A 324 -7.89 4.56 24.47
C LYS A 324 -7.06 3.36 23.99
N ASN A 325 -5.86 3.56 23.43
CA ASN A 325 -5.01 2.46 22.99
C ASN A 325 -4.63 1.59 24.20
N LEU A 326 -4.92 0.29 24.11
CA LEU A 326 -4.69 -0.66 25.20
C LEU A 326 -4.03 -1.92 24.66
N VAL A 327 -3.15 -2.49 25.48
CA VAL A 327 -2.59 -3.81 25.28
C VAL A 327 -2.54 -4.50 26.64
N TYR A 328 -2.88 -5.78 26.71
CA TYR A 328 -2.66 -6.59 27.90
C TYR A 328 -2.53 -8.06 27.54
N ALA A 329 -1.91 -8.85 28.43
CA ALA A 329 -1.81 -10.29 28.28
C ALA A 329 -2.56 -11.00 29.41
N ASP A 330 -3.22 -12.11 29.10
CA ASP A 330 -3.80 -12.99 30.11
C ASP A 330 -2.79 -14.04 30.63
N LYS A 331 -3.22 -14.84 31.61
CA LYS A 331 -2.39 -15.88 32.24
C LYS A 331 -2.05 -17.04 31.30
N GLU A 332 -2.79 -17.19 30.20
CA GLU A 332 -2.53 -18.19 29.16
C GLU A 332 -1.55 -17.65 28.10
N GLY A 333 -1.15 -16.38 28.22
CA GLY A 333 -0.23 -15.70 27.32
C GLY A 333 -0.91 -15.09 26.10
N CYS A 334 -2.25 -15.07 26.03
CA CYS A 334 -2.96 -14.39 24.95
C CYS A 334 -2.84 -12.87 25.11
N ILE A 335 -2.57 -12.16 24.02
CA ILE A 335 -2.44 -10.71 23.99
C ILE A 335 -3.72 -10.11 23.41
N TYR A 336 -4.29 -9.13 24.10
CA TYR A 336 -5.48 -8.39 23.68
C TYR A 336 -5.10 -6.96 23.38
N ILE A 337 -5.58 -6.44 22.27
CA ILE A 337 -5.20 -5.12 21.76
C ILE A 337 -6.44 -4.36 21.37
N TYR A 338 -6.53 -3.13 21.85
CA TYR A 338 -7.53 -2.17 21.40
C TYR A 338 -6.83 -1.01 20.71
N LEU A 339 -7.18 -0.81 19.44
CA LEU A 339 -6.65 0.23 18.58
C LEU A 339 -7.71 1.31 18.37
N SER A 340 -7.37 2.53 18.76
CA SER A 340 -8.21 3.70 18.48
C SER A 340 -7.70 4.45 17.25
N GLY A 341 -8.59 4.66 16.28
CA GLY A 341 -8.29 5.29 14.99
C GLY A 341 -9.56 5.67 14.24
N SER A 342 -9.48 5.79 12.91
CA SER A 342 -10.66 6.02 12.04
C SER A 342 -11.67 4.86 12.10
N ASN A 343 -11.18 3.65 12.39
CA ASN A 343 -11.96 2.48 12.77
C ASN A 343 -11.43 1.96 14.12
N GLU A 344 -12.27 1.94 15.16
CA GLU A 344 -11.93 1.29 16.43
C GLU A 344 -11.84 -0.24 16.19
N SER A 345 -10.75 -0.88 16.63
CA SER A 345 -10.50 -2.32 16.39
C SER A 345 -10.08 -3.04 17.66
N TYR A 346 -10.58 -4.25 17.86
CA TYR A 346 -10.22 -5.14 18.96
C TYR A 346 -9.64 -6.44 18.42
N LEU A 347 -8.46 -6.84 18.92
CA LEU A 347 -7.71 -7.99 18.45
C LEU A 347 -7.35 -8.90 19.61
N LYS A 348 -7.51 -10.21 19.41
CA LYS A 348 -6.99 -11.25 20.29
C LYS A 348 -5.92 -12.06 19.56
N LEU A 349 -4.73 -12.10 20.15
CA LEU A 349 -3.59 -12.88 19.71
C LEU A 349 -3.38 -14.07 20.67
N ALA A 350 -3.58 -15.29 20.20
CA ALA A 350 -3.37 -16.50 21.00
C ALA A 350 -1.99 -17.15 20.69
N PRO A 351 -1.26 -17.66 21.68
CA PRO A 351 -0.02 -18.40 21.44
C PRO A 351 -0.29 -19.65 20.57
N SER A 352 0.47 -19.83 19.50
CA SER A 352 0.44 -21.02 18.65
C SER A 352 1.64 -21.92 18.94
N SER A 353 1.39 -23.23 19.02
CA SER A 353 2.42 -24.27 19.16
C SER A 353 2.66 -25.07 17.87
N GLU A 354 1.93 -24.74 16.79
CA GLU A 354 2.05 -25.41 15.51
C GLU A 354 3.12 -24.73 14.65
N ASP A 355 4.05 -25.51 14.12
CA ASP A 355 4.99 -25.07 13.07
C ASP A 355 4.15 -24.63 11.86
N VAL A 356 4.05 -23.31 11.67
CA VAL A 356 3.34 -22.72 10.53
C VAL A 356 4.12 -23.05 9.25
N PHE A 357 3.43 -23.54 8.23
CA PHE A 357 4.06 -23.76 6.94
C PHE A 357 4.45 -22.40 6.36
N VAL A 358 5.71 -22.23 5.94
CA VAL A 358 6.18 -20.96 5.37
C VAL A 358 6.36 -21.11 3.87
N MET A 359 5.57 -20.36 3.10
CA MET A 359 5.75 -20.24 1.66
C MET A 359 6.50 -18.94 1.34
N LYS A 360 7.64 -19.05 0.66
CA LYS A 360 8.42 -17.88 0.24
C LYS A 360 8.01 -17.41 -1.13
N ILE A 361 7.87 -16.10 -1.31
CA ILE A 361 7.65 -15.46 -2.61
C ILE A 361 8.68 -14.36 -2.83
N ALA A 362 9.02 -14.07 -4.07
CA ALA A 362 9.92 -12.99 -4.45
C ALA A 362 9.17 -11.97 -5.29
N ALA A 363 9.07 -10.74 -4.80
CA ALA A 363 8.36 -9.65 -5.46
C ALA A 363 8.91 -8.29 -5.02
N ARG A 364 8.88 -7.31 -5.89
CA ARG A 364 9.31 -5.94 -5.62
C ARG A 364 8.14 -5.11 -5.08
N ASN A 365 8.43 -4.14 -4.22
CA ASN A 365 7.47 -3.13 -3.73
C ASN A 365 6.17 -3.77 -3.18
N PHE A 366 6.32 -4.80 -2.35
CA PHE A 366 5.26 -5.59 -1.74
C PHE A 366 4.33 -4.75 -0.86
N SER A 367 4.86 -3.69 -0.23
CA SER A 367 4.11 -2.88 0.75
C SER A 367 2.89 -2.16 0.17
N ASP A 368 2.97 -1.72 -1.09
CA ASP A 368 1.96 -0.87 -1.74
C ASP A 368 1.53 -1.48 -3.09
N GLY A 369 0.51 -2.35 -3.10
CA GLY A 369 -0.02 -2.88 -4.36
C GLY A 369 -0.90 -4.13 -4.26
N VAL A 370 -1.17 -4.71 -5.43
CA VAL A 370 -2.09 -5.86 -5.61
C VAL A 370 -1.66 -7.08 -4.79
N LEU A 371 -0.36 -7.39 -4.84
CA LEU A 371 0.21 -8.52 -4.13
C LEU A 371 0.14 -8.36 -2.62
N GLY A 372 0.43 -7.16 -2.09
CA GLY A 372 0.32 -6.86 -0.67
C GLY A 372 -1.08 -7.17 -0.14
N THR A 373 -2.12 -6.66 -0.80
CA THR A 373 -3.52 -6.93 -0.42
C THR A 373 -3.89 -8.40 -0.52
N ALA A 374 -3.48 -9.09 -1.59
CA ALA A 374 -3.74 -10.52 -1.76
C ALA A 374 -3.07 -11.36 -0.66
N VAL A 375 -1.79 -11.11 -0.37
CA VAL A 375 -1.04 -11.80 0.70
C VAL A 375 -1.65 -11.53 2.07
N ARG A 376 -2.05 -10.28 2.35
CA ARG A 376 -2.74 -9.91 3.59
C ARG A 376 -4.02 -10.72 3.80
N ARG A 377 -4.86 -10.83 2.77
CA ARG A 377 -6.10 -11.62 2.83
C ARG A 377 -5.81 -13.12 2.92
N PHE A 378 -4.78 -13.60 2.21
CA PHE A 378 -4.34 -14.98 2.28
C PHE A 378 -3.89 -15.35 3.71
N ASN A 379 -2.93 -14.63 4.28
CA ASN A 379 -2.40 -14.92 5.62
C ASN A 379 -3.50 -14.84 6.69
N SER A 380 -4.50 -13.96 6.53
CA SER A 380 -5.67 -13.91 7.42
C SER A 380 -6.58 -15.14 7.30
N ASN A 381 -6.69 -15.74 6.12
CA ASN A 381 -7.57 -16.89 5.86
C ASN A 381 -6.88 -18.24 6.07
N HIS A 382 -5.55 -18.27 6.05
CA HIS A 382 -4.71 -19.47 6.15
C HIS A 382 -3.79 -19.41 7.38
N PRO A 383 -4.32 -19.59 8.60
CA PRO A 383 -3.50 -19.54 9.83
C PRO A 383 -2.51 -20.71 9.97
N ASP A 384 -2.54 -21.66 9.03
CA ASP A 384 -1.64 -22.80 8.86
C ASP A 384 -0.52 -22.54 7.84
N CYS A 385 -0.60 -21.46 7.05
CA CYS A 385 0.38 -21.05 6.05
C CYS A 385 0.71 -19.56 6.14
N ARG A 386 1.98 -19.23 6.34
CA ARG A 386 2.48 -17.86 6.27
C ARG A 386 3.24 -17.63 4.97
N ILE A 387 2.86 -16.60 4.24
CA ILE A 387 3.66 -16.09 3.13
C ILE A 387 4.75 -15.17 3.65
N GLU A 388 6.00 -15.47 3.32
CA GLU A 388 7.15 -14.58 3.50
C GLU A 388 7.54 -13.98 2.15
N VAL A 389 7.70 -12.65 2.10
CA VAL A 389 8.06 -11.94 0.87
C VAL A 389 9.51 -11.47 0.92
N ASP A 390 10.28 -11.81 -0.10
CA ASP A 390 11.65 -11.35 -0.30
C ASP A 390 11.69 -10.25 -1.37
N GLU A 391 11.78 -8.99 -0.94
CA GLU A 391 11.87 -7.81 -1.82
C GLU A 391 13.28 -7.52 -2.36
N GLY A 392 14.30 -8.24 -1.87
CA GLY A 392 15.71 -7.85 -1.98
C GLY A 392 16.62 -8.87 -2.65
N GLN A 393 16.05 -9.90 -3.29
CA GLN A 393 16.82 -10.99 -3.91
C GLN A 393 17.83 -10.49 -4.96
N ASP A 394 19.06 -10.96 -4.83
CA ASP A 394 20.09 -10.85 -5.86
C ASP A 394 19.67 -11.71 -7.06
N LYS A 395 19.47 -11.10 -8.23
CA LYS A 395 19.00 -11.81 -9.44
C LYS A 395 19.84 -13.03 -9.81
N THR A 396 21.17 -12.94 -9.63
CA THR A 396 22.07 -14.06 -9.95
C THR A 396 21.87 -15.20 -8.96
N LYS A 397 21.73 -14.88 -7.67
CA LYS A 397 21.40 -15.87 -6.65
C LYS A 397 20.04 -16.52 -6.93
N LEU A 398 19.02 -15.73 -7.24
CA LEU A 398 17.68 -16.23 -7.57
C LEU A 398 17.71 -17.20 -8.76
N ALA A 399 18.38 -16.82 -9.85
CA ALA A 399 18.50 -17.68 -11.03
C ALA A 399 19.22 -19.01 -10.74
N ILE A 400 20.25 -18.99 -9.88
CA ILE A 400 20.96 -20.21 -9.44
C ILE A 400 20.03 -21.10 -8.59
N GLU A 401 19.33 -20.52 -7.61
CA GLU A 401 18.39 -21.25 -6.75
C GLU A 401 17.29 -21.91 -7.61
N LEU A 402 16.68 -21.16 -8.52
CA LEU A 402 15.63 -21.66 -9.40
C LEU A 402 16.12 -22.77 -10.35
N THR A 403 17.33 -22.65 -10.90
CA THR A 403 17.94 -23.69 -11.75
C THR A 403 18.22 -24.97 -10.95
N ALA A 404 18.57 -24.85 -9.66
CA ALA A 404 18.72 -25.98 -8.76
C ALA A 404 17.36 -26.57 -8.31
N GLY A 405 16.25 -25.91 -8.65
CA GLY A 405 14.93 -26.28 -8.20
C GLY A 405 14.62 -25.86 -6.76
N GLU A 406 15.38 -24.91 -6.22
CA GLU A 406 15.20 -24.35 -4.89
C GLU A 406 14.65 -22.90 -4.99
N GLY A 407 14.52 -22.23 -3.85
CA GLY A 407 14.15 -20.82 -3.78
C GLY A 407 12.64 -20.57 -3.62
N PRO A 408 12.20 -19.32 -3.83
CA PRO A 408 10.81 -18.91 -3.71
C PRO A 408 9.86 -19.72 -4.60
N VAL A 409 8.61 -19.88 -4.18
CA VAL A 409 7.59 -20.63 -4.93
C VAL A 409 7.00 -19.76 -6.03
N ILE A 410 6.68 -18.50 -5.70
CA ILE A 410 6.15 -17.50 -6.62
C ILE A 410 7.21 -16.43 -6.84
N ILE A 411 7.42 -16.07 -8.11
CA ILE A 411 8.39 -15.06 -8.53
C ILE A 411 7.72 -14.04 -9.43
N GLU A 412 7.92 -12.76 -9.13
CA GLU A 412 7.53 -11.66 -10.00
C GLU A 412 8.49 -11.54 -11.21
N ASP A 413 7.92 -11.35 -12.40
CA ASP A 413 8.64 -11.18 -13.67
C ASP A 413 9.80 -10.19 -13.58
N PHE A 414 9.67 -9.08 -12.85
CA PHE A 414 10.74 -8.07 -12.81
C PHE A 414 12.09 -8.62 -12.32
N LEU A 415 12.05 -9.66 -11.49
CA LEU A 415 13.22 -10.26 -10.84
C LEU A 415 13.99 -11.22 -11.75
N ILE A 416 13.33 -11.82 -12.75
CA ILE A 416 13.91 -12.83 -13.62
C ILE A 416 13.31 -12.75 -15.03
N ASP A 417 14.11 -12.96 -16.07
CA ASP A 417 13.53 -13.11 -17.41
C ASP A 417 12.78 -14.45 -17.51
N ALA A 418 11.45 -14.39 -17.37
CA ALA A 418 10.64 -15.60 -17.37
C ALA A 418 10.73 -16.36 -18.71
N ALA A 419 10.97 -15.68 -19.84
CA ALA A 419 11.05 -16.30 -21.15
C ALA A 419 12.33 -17.12 -21.31
N GLU A 420 13.48 -16.62 -20.82
CA GLU A 420 14.75 -17.38 -20.80
C GLU A 420 14.67 -18.62 -19.91
N HIS A 421 13.76 -18.61 -18.93
CA HIS A 421 13.58 -19.67 -17.93
C HIS A 421 12.26 -20.44 -18.10
N LYS A 422 11.68 -20.52 -19.31
CA LYS A 422 10.34 -21.11 -19.51
C LYS A 422 10.16 -22.54 -18.96
N ASP A 423 11.22 -23.35 -18.98
CA ASP A 423 11.18 -24.77 -18.60
C ASP A 423 11.04 -25.00 -17.07
N ILE A 424 11.16 -23.94 -16.26
CA ILE A 424 10.97 -24.03 -14.80
C ILE A 424 9.59 -23.56 -14.34
N TRP A 425 8.73 -23.05 -15.23
CA TRP A 425 7.42 -22.52 -14.86
C TRP A 425 6.29 -23.54 -14.99
N GLU A 426 5.35 -23.48 -14.05
CA GLU A 426 4.10 -24.23 -14.11
C GLU A 426 3.09 -23.47 -14.98
N PRO A 427 2.42 -24.11 -15.95
CA PRO A 427 1.33 -23.48 -16.70
C PRO A 427 0.23 -22.98 -15.76
N LEU A 428 -0.23 -21.75 -15.98
CA LEU A 428 -1.24 -21.11 -15.13
C LEU A 428 -2.56 -21.87 -15.13
N GLU A 429 -2.92 -22.51 -16.25
CA GLU A 429 -4.12 -23.35 -16.37
C GLU A 429 -4.13 -24.55 -15.42
N ASN A 430 -2.96 -24.98 -14.91
CA ASN A 430 -2.85 -26.03 -13.90
C ASN A 430 -3.00 -25.51 -12.46
N LEU A 431 -2.94 -24.18 -12.27
CA LEU A 431 -2.88 -23.52 -10.98
C LEU A 431 -4.18 -22.78 -10.64
N VAL A 432 -4.89 -22.26 -11.63
CA VAL A 432 -6.14 -21.51 -11.38
C VAL A 432 -7.29 -22.11 -12.18
N SER A 433 -8.50 -21.88 -11.69
CA SER A 433 -9.73 -22.38 -12.26
C SER A 433 -9.99 -21.82 -13.66
N GLY A 434 -10.72 -22.61 -14.47
CA GLY A 434 -11.16 -22.19 -15.79
C GLY A 434 -12.03 -20.93 -15.77
N ASP A 435 -12.79 -20.70 -14.68
CA ASP A 435 -13.61 -19.50 -14.50
C ASP A 435 -12.73 -18.25 -14.30
N THR A 436 -11.66 -18.36 -13.52
CA THR A 436 -10.66 -17.28 -13.36
C THR A 436 -9.97 -16.99 -14.68
N ILE A 437 -9.54 -18.01 -15.42
CA ILE A 437 -8.98 -17.82 -16.78
C ILE A 437 -10.00 -17.17 -17.70
N ALA A 438 -11.27 -17.57 -17.66
CA ALA A 438 -12.32 -17.01 -18.51
C ALA A 438 -12.60 -15.52 -18.23
N ALA A 439 -12.44 -15.08 -16.97
CA ALA A 439 -12.64 -13.69 -16.58
C ALA A 439 -11.53 -12.72 -17.02
N LEU A 440 -10.35 -13.22 -17.44
CA LEU A 440 -9.24 -12.38 -17.88
C LEU A 440 -9.52 -11.72 -19.24
N ASN A 441 -9.21 -10.43 -19.33
CA ASN A 441 -9.19 -9.67 -20.57
C ASN A 441 -7.92 -9.94 -21.40
N LYS A 442 -7.78 -9.27 -22.55
CA LYS A 442 -6.60 -9.43 -23.42
C LYS A 442 -5.29 -9.21 -22.67
N GLY A 443 -5.15 -8.12 -21.91
CA GLY A 443 -3.94 -7.80 -21.15
C GLY A 443 -3.62 -8.87 -20.11
N GLY A 444 -4.62 -9.31 -19.34
CA GLY A 444 -4.46 -10.40 -18.37
C GLY A 444 -3.96 -11.71 -18.97
N ARG A 445 -4.35 -12.02 -20.21
CA ARG A 445 -3.93 -13.24 -20.91
C ARG A 445 -2.54 -13.12 -21.53
N VAL A 446 -2.25 -12.04 -22.25
CA VAL A 446 -1.03 -11.96 -23.06
C VAL A 446 0.21 -11.57 -22.25
N CYS A 447 0.06 -10.81 -21.16
CA CYS A 447 1.18 -10.29 -20.38
C CYS A 447 1.94 -11.35 -19.55
N GLY A 448 1.41 -12.58 -19.43
CA GLY A 448 2.09 -13.72 -18.81
C GLY A 448 2.24 -14.93 -19.75
N THR A 449 2.08 -14.71 -21.06
CA THR A 449 2.16 -15.77 -22.08
C THR A 449 3.55 -15.84 -22.69
N ILE A 450 4.15 -17.03 -22.67
CA ILE A 450 5.46 -17.33 -23.25
C ILE A 450 5.24 -18.44 -24.29
N ASP A 451 5.68 -18.23 -25.53
CA ASP A 451 5.54 -19.20 -26.64
C ASP A 451 4.11 -19.77 -26.80
N GLY A 452 3.09 -18.93 -26.56
CA GLY A 452 1.67 -19.30 -26.68
C GLY A 452 1.08 -20.05 -25.47
N THR A 453 1.86 -20.28 -24.41
CA THR A 453 1.38 -20.88 -23.15
C THR A 453 1.34 -19.83 -22.05
N MET A 454 0.25 -19.77 -21.29
CA MET A 454 0.08 -18.85 -20.17
C MET A 454 0.75 -19.44 -18.92
N TYR A 455 1.86 -18.83 -18.50
CA TYR A 455 2.60 -19.24 -17.30
C TYR A 455 2.43 -18.25 -16.15
N GLY A 456 2.32 -16.96 -16.49
CA GLY A 456 2.28 -15.88 -15.51
C GLY A 456 0.87 -15.41 -15.21
N ALA A 457 0.55 -15.25 -13.92
CA ALA A 457 -0.64 -14.55 -13.47
C ALA A 457 -0.39 -13.03 -13.50
N CYS A 458 -0.86 -12.36 -14.55
CA CYS A 458 -0.80 -10.91 -14.66
C CYS A 458 -1.96 -10.28 -13.87
N SER A 459 -1.66 -9.52 -12.82
CA SER A 459 -2.70 -8.87 -12.01
C SER A 459 -3.18 -7.54 -12.60
N ALA A 460 -2.27 -6.78 -13.20
CA ALA A 460 -2.56 -5.48 -13.80
C ALA A 460 -1.59 -5.20 -14.94
N PHE A 461 -1.97 -4.31 -15.84
CA PHE A 461 -1.14 -3.92 -16.97
C PHE A 461 -1.30 -2.43 -17.31
N GLN A 462 -0.39 -1.94 -18.11
CA GLN A 462 -0.38 -0.61 -18.70
C GLN A 462 -0.31 -0.73 -20.21
N LEU A 463 -0.74 0.32 -20.92
CA LEU A 463 -0.59 0.41 -22.36
C LEU A 463 0.36 1.55 -22.72
N ASP A 464 1.46 1.22 -23.40
CA ASP A 464 2.46 2.16 -23.89
C ASP A 464 2.19 2.49 -25.37
N THR A 465 2.14 3.78 -25.68
CA THR A 465 1.83 4.28 -27.02
C THR A 465 2.54 5.61 -27.31
N LEU A 466 2.50 6.03 -28.57
CA LEU A 466 2.94 7.35 -29.00
C LEU A 466 1.75 8.19 -29.46
N VAL A 467 1.87 9.49 -29.23
CA VAL A 467 0.97 10.52 -29.77
C VAL A 467 1.75 11.45 -30.68
N SER A 468 1.15 11.84 -31.80
CA SER A 468 1.75 12.74 -32.76
C SER A 468 0.74 13.77 -33.30
N GLY A 469 1.23 14.95 -33.66
CA GLY A 469 0.48 15.94 -34.44
C GLY A 469 0.50 15.65 -35.94
N ALA A 470 1.03 14.50 -36.35
CA ALA A 470 1.03 14.06 -37.73
C ALA A 470 -0.40 13.79 -38.21
N ASP A 471 -0.66 14.19 -39.46
CA ASP A 471 -1.92 13.92 -40.17
C ASP A 471 -1.91 12.47 -40.74
N LEU A 472 -1.47 11.52 -39.90
CA LEU A 472 -1.34 10.09 -40.18
C LEU A 472 -1.96 9.30 -39.03
N ASN A 473 -2.52 8.13 -39.35
CA ASN A 473 -3.08 7.21 -38.34
C ASN A 473 -2.18 6.00 -38.11
N ASP A 474 -1.12 5.84 -38.91
CA ASP A 474 -0.22 4.69 -38.90
C ASP A 474 1.12 5.09 -39.56
N TRP A 475 2.20 4.40 -39.19
CA TRP A 475 3.51 4.50 -39.82
C TRP A 475 4.36 3.24 -39.60
N ASP A 476 5.14 2.87 -40.62
CA ASP A 476 6.29 1.99 -40.43
C ASP A 476 7.56 2.80 -40.14
N TYR A 477 8.68 2.12 -39.93
CA TYR A 477 9.97 2.79 -39.69
C TYR A 477 10.37 3.77 -40.78
N ASP A 478 10.22 3.40 -42.06
CA ASP A 478 10.64 4.27 -43.17
C ASP A 478 9.73 5.50 -43.26
N THR A 479 8.42 5.33 -43.09
CA THR A 479 7.44 6.43 -43.04
C THR A 479 7.73 7.38 -41.88
N PHE A 480 8.04 6.85 -40.69
CA PHE A 480 8.42 7.65 -39.52
C PHE A 480 9.68 8.50 -39.80
N ILE A 481 10.72 7.89 -40.36
CA ILE A 481 11.98 8.57 -40.70
C ILE A 481 11.74 9.64 -41.77
N GLU A 482 11.00 9.32 -42.84
CA GLU A 482 10.67 10.26 -43.91
C GLU A 482 9.82 11.43 -43.41
N TYR A 483 8.86 11.17 -42.53
CA TYR A 483 8.08 12.22 -41.89
C TYR A 483 8.99 13.15 -41.08
N ALA A 484 9.92 12.62 -40.29
CA ALA A 484 10.85 13.42 -39.51
C ALA A 484 11.71 14.36 -40.39
N TRP A 485 12.27 13.84 -41.49
CA TRP A 485 13.09 14.63 -42.42
C TRP A 485 12.31 15.67 -43.23
N SER A 486 11.05 15.37 -43.57
CA SER A 486 10.19 16.27 -44.34
C SER A 486 9.50 17.34 -43.48
N SER A 487 9.54 17.22 -42.15
CA SER A 487 8.87 18.13 -41.22
C SER A 487 9.60 19.48 -41.11
N PRO A 488 9.01 20.58 -41.60
CA PRO A 488 9.73 21.85 -41.74
C PRO A 488 10.01 22.57 -40.40
N ASN A 489 9.21 22.29 -39.37
CA ASN A 489 9.27 22.96 -38.06
C ASN A 489 9.81 22.05 -36.95
N LEU A 490 10.29 20.85 -37.29
CA LEU A 490 10.71 19.87 -36.30
C LEU A 490 11.92 20.38 -35.50
N GLU A 491 11.73 20.58 -34.21
CA GLU A 491 12.80 20.91 -33.26
C GLU A 491 13.37 19.66 -32.60
N THR A 492 12.51 18.69 -32.25
CA THR A 492 12.94 17.43 -31.63
C THR A 492 12.05 16.26 -32.02
N ILE A 493 12.61 15.04 -32.06
CA ILE A 493 11.83 13.83 -32.29
C ILE A 493 10.91 13.60 -31.09
N THR A 494 11.47 13.67 -29.88
CA THR A 494 10.74 13.57 -28.62
C THR A 494 11.47 14.32 -27.50
N GLY A 495 10.84 14.45 -26.33
CA GLY A 495 11.39 15.21 -25.21
C GLY A 495 10.83 14.84 -23.84
N THR A 496 10.29 13.64 -23.67
CA THR A 496 9.82 13.19 -22.34
C THR A 496 10.99 12.74 -21.47
N THR A 497 10.84 12.79 -20.15
CA THR A 497 11.87 12.47 -19.13
C THR A 497 12.53 11.09 -19.28
N LEU A 498 11.93 10.18 -20.07
CA LEU A 498 12.43 8.83 -20.36
C LEU A 498 13.03 8.70 -21.76
N LEU A 499 12.82 9.68 -22.65
CA LEU A 499 13.28 9.69 -24.04
C LEU A 499 14.10 10.94 -24.37
N ASP A 500 14.50 11.75 -23.39
CA ASP A 500 15.29 12.95 -23.61
C ASP A 500 16.72 12.61 -24.08
N ARG A 501 17.27 11.48 -23.64
CA ARG A 501 18.59 11.01 -24.12
C ARG A 501 18.51 10.30 -25.46
N LYS A 502 19.39 10.70 -26.40
CA LYS A 502 19.56 10.05 -27.71
C LYS A 502 19.62 8.52 -27.65
N THR A 503 20.36 7.95 -26.69
CA THR A 503 20.46 6.51 -26.47
C THR A 503 19.09 5.88 -26.22
N LEU A 504 18.31 6.45 -25.28
CA LEU A 504 16.99 5.95 -24.91
C LEU A 504 15.97 6.14 -26.03
N SER A 505 15.96 7.30 -26.70
CA SER A 505 15.06 7.52 -27.84
C SER A 505 15.39 6.54 -28.98
N THR A 506 16.67 6.25 -29.22
CA THR A 506 17.07 5.26 -30.25
C THR A 506 16.55 3.87 -29.91
N LEU A 507 16.72 3.42 -28.66
CA LEU A 507 16.24 2.12 -28.20
C LEU A 507 14.72 2.03 -28.32
N VAL A 508 14.01 3.00 -27.74
CA VAL A 508 12.55 2.98 -27.65
C VAL A 508 11.88 3.17 -29.00
N LEU A 509 12.50 3.87 -29.96
CA LEU A 509 11.89 4.08 -31.27
C LEU A 509 12.34 3.08 -32.33
N PHE A 510 13.49 2.41 -32.19
CA PHE A 510 14.05 1.58 -33.28
C PHE A 510 14.57 0.20 -32.85
N ALA A 511 14.60 -0.11 -31.55
CA ALA A 511 15.18 -1.34 -31.02
C ALA A 511 14.47 -1.86 -29.75
N MET A 512 13.15 -1.68 -29.65
CA MET A 512 12.35 -2.19 -28.51
C MET A 512 12.06 -3.68 -28.56
N ASP A 513 12.36 -4.34 -29.67
CA ASP A 513 12.19 -5.77 -29.87
C ASP A 513 13.32 -6.21 -30.80
N TYR A 514 14.06 -7.25 -30.41
CA TYR A 514 15.11 -7.81 -31.27
C TYR A 514 14.54 -8.22 -32.62
N LYS A 515 13.38 -8.90 -32.65
CA LYS A 515 12.74 -9.43 -33.87
C LYS A 515 12.18 -8.35 -34.79
N ASP A 516 11.96 -7.15 -34.26
CA ASP A 516 11.46 -5.99 -34.99
C ASP A 516 12.39 -4.78 -34.86
N CYS A 517 13.70 -5.01 -34.79
CA CYS A 517 14.66 -3.91 -34.74
C CYS A 517 14.96 -3.39 -36.15
N TYR A 518 14.79 -2.09 -36.39
CA TYR A 518 14.90 -1.49 -37.72
C TYR A 518 16.24 -1.79 -38.41
N PHE A 519 17.34 -1.74 -37.64
CA PHE A 519 18.70 -1.89 -38.14
C PHE A 519 19.27 -3.31 -37.98
N ILE A 520 18.44 -4.32 -37.66
CA ILE A 520 18.84 -5.73 -37.66
C ILE A 520 18.38 -6.41 -38.96
N ASN A 521 19.27 -7.22 -39.53
CA ASN A 521 19.01 -8.05 -40.69
C ASN A 521 18.61 -9.46 -40.25
N HIS A 522 17.30 -9.72 -40.16
CA HIS A 522 16.78 -11.05 -39.82
C HIS A 522 16.85 -12.10 -40.94
N SER A 523 17.25 -11.70 -42.16
CA SER A 523 17.16 -12.53 -43.37
C SER A 523 18.50 -12.91 -44.00
N LYS A 524 19.64 -12.42 -43.48
CA LYS A 524 20.96 -12.59 -44.09
C LYS A 524 21.93 -13.27 -43.15
N GLU A 525 22.53 -14.37 -43.60
CA GLU A 525 23.73 -14.95 -42.98
C GLU A 525 24.91 -13.96 -43.12
N GLY A 526 25.54 -13.61 -41.99
CA GLY A 526 26.84 -12.91 -41.93
C GLY A 526 26.81 -11.43 -41.50
N GLU A 527 25.90 -10.61 -42.01
CA GLU A 527 25.75 -9.19 -41.60
C GLU A 527 24.46 -9.01 -40.81
N ILE A 528 24.58 -9.02 -39.48
CA ILE A 528 23.46 -9.00 -38.54
C ILE A 528 22.93 -7.58 -38.34
N VAL A 529 23.81 -6.58 -38.34
CA VAL A 529 23.42 -5.16 -38.29
C VAL A 529 23.47 -4.58 -39.69
N ASP A 530 22.37 -3.99 -40.17
CA ASP A 530 22.36 -3.22 -41.41
C ASP A 530 23.03 -1.86 -41.17
N LYS A 531 24.26 -1.73 -41.68
CA LYS A 531 25.06 -0.51 -41.52
C LYS A 531 24.35 0.75 -42.05
N VAL A 532 23.63 0.63 -43.17
CA VAL A 532 22.97 1.76 -43.83
C VAL A 532 21.78 2.22 -42.99
N LYS A 533 20.97 1.28 -42.51
CA LYS A 533 19.83 1.60 -41.64
C LYS A 533 20.28 2.14 -40.28
N LEU A 534 21.31 1.55 -39.67
CA LEU A 534 21.90 2.09 -38.44
C LEU A 534 22.37 3.54 -38.66
N LYS A 535 23.05 3.82 -39.77
CA LYS A 535 23.51 5.17 -40.09
C LYS A 535 22.36 6.16 -40.22
N LYS A 536 21.24 5.77 -40.86
CA LYS A 536 20.04 6.61 -40.97
C LYS A 536 19.48 6.99 -39.60
N VAL A 537 19.39 6.03 -38.67
CA VAL A 537 18.91 6.28 -37.30
C VAL A 537 19.83 7.23 -36.56
N ILE A 538 21.15 7.00 -36.62
CA ILE A 538 22.15 7.88 -36.02
C ILE A 538 22.05 9.31 -36.59
N ASP A 539 21.97 9.46 -37.91
CA ASP A 539 21.86 10.78 -38.54
C ASP A 539 20.59 11.51 -38.14
N LEU A 540 19.47 10.79 -38.00
CA LEU A 540 18.20 11.36 -37.55
C LEU A 540 18.31 11.84 -36.09
N MET A 541 18.83 11.00 -35.20
CA MET A 541 19.00 11.33 -33.77
C MET A 541 20.00 12.46 -33.56
N ASP A 542 21.11 12.49 -34.31
CA ASP A 542 22.08 13.57 -34.22
C ASP A 542 21.54 14.90 -34.73
N ARG A 543 20.62 14.86 -35.70
CA ARG A 543 20.00 16.05 -36.28
C ARG A 543 18.94 16.66 -35.37
N TYR A 544 18.04 15.84 -34.85
CA TYR A 544 16.80 16.32 -34.25
C TYR A 544 16.69 16.01 -32.76
N GLN A 545 17.26 14.91 -32.24
CA GLN A 545 17.05 14.57 -30.84
C GLN A 545 17.89 15.46 -29.91
N THR A 546 17.24 15.98 -28.85
CA THR A 546 17.86 16.87 -27.86
C THR A 546 17.78 16.29 -26.45
N ASP A 547 18.80 16.52 -25.63
CA ASP A 547 18.85 16.10 -24.21
C ASP A 547 18.01 16.99 -23.28
N LYS A 548 16.99 17.68 -23.82
CA LYS A 548 16.11 18.56 -23.05
C LYS A 548 14.84 17.80 -22.68
N ASN A 549 14.43 17.96 -21.43
CA ASN A 549 13.13 17.53 -20.97
C ASN A 549 12.07 18.60 -21.26
N TYR A 550 11.06 18.22 -22.02
CA TYR A 550 9.92 18.99 -22.49
C TYR A 550 8.58 18.42 -21.99
N GLU A 551 8.57 17.60 -20.94
CA GLU A 551 7.35 16.98 -20.40
C GLU A 551 6.22 18.00 -20.13
N MET A 552 6.58 19.20 -19.65
CA MET A 552 5.64 20.29 -19.38
C MET A 552 5.21 21.09 -20.62
N ALA A 553 5.81 20.84 -21.78
CA ALA A 553 5.50 21.49 -23.06
C ALA A 553 5.00 20.49 -24.12
N LEU A 554 4.78 19.22 -23.73
CA LEU A 554 4.46 18.12 -24.63
C LEU A 554 3.29 18.45 -25.55
N PHE A 555 2.16 18.88 -24.98
CA PHE A 555 0.94 19.13 -25.74
C PHE A 555 1.11 20.27 -26.75
N ASP A 556 1.73 21.37 -26.34
CA ASP A 556 1.95 22.54 -27.20
C ASP A 556 2.89 22.20 -28.37
N MET A 557 3.99 21.49 -28.09
CA MET A 557 5.00 21.14 -29.09
C MET A 557 4.51 20.08 -30.10
N ILE A 558 3.65 19.16 -29.66
CA ILE A 558 3.02 18.21 -30.56
C ILE A 558 1.97 18.92 -31.44
N ALA A 559 1.18 19.84 -30.85
CA ALA A 559 0.17 20.58 -31.59
C ALA A 559 0.75 21.55 -32.63
N ASP A 560 1.90 22.17 -32.36
CA ASP A 560 2.60 23.05 -33.31
C ASP A 560 3.57 22.32 -34.25
N LYS A 561 3.68 20.99 -34.10
CA LYS A 561 4.54 20.09 -34.88
C LYS A 561 6.05 20.36 -34.72
N SER A 562 6.46 20.99 -33.62
CA SER A 562 7.88 21.13 -33.24
C SER A 562 8.43 19.88 -32.53
N MET A 563 7.56 19.04 -31.99
CA MET A 563 7.87 17.68 -31.53
C MET A 563 7.19 16.66 -32.45
N LEU A 564 7.91 15.60 -32.83
CA LEU A 564 7.33 14.56 -33.68
C LEU A 564 6.40 13.62 -32.89
N VAL A 565 6.86 13.13 -31.73
CA VAL A 565 6.13 12.18 -30.90
C VAL A 565 6.28 12.44 -29.40
N GLY A 566 5.18 12.26 -28.68
CA GLY A 566 5.14 12.14 -27.23
C GLY A 566 4.88 10.69 -26.81
N ARG A 567 5.70 10.15 -25.89
CA ARG A 567 5.42 8.87 -25.25
C ARG A 567 4.31 9.02 -24.23
N PHE A 568 3.40 8.06 -24.21
CA PHE A 568 2.27 8.07 -23.30
C PHE A 568 1.98 6.68 -22.76
N VAL A 569 1.75 6.60 -21.45
CA VAL A 569 1.41 5.37 -20.74
C VAL A 569 -0.02 5.50 -20.23
N VAL A 570 -0.93 4.72 -20.80
CA VAL A 570 -2.31 4.60 -20.35
C VAL A 570 -2.33 3.59 -19.20
N SER A 571 -2.42 4.12 -17.98
CA SER A 571 -2.44 3.34 -16.74
C SER A 571 -3.85 3.20 -16.18
N THR A 572 -4.75 4.07 -16.62
CA THR A 572 -6.16 4.10 -16.26
C THR A 572 -6.98 4.52 -17.48
N PRO A 573 -8.28 4.17 -17.55
CA PRO A 573 -9.12 4.60 -18.68
C PRO A 573 -9.25 6.12 -18.80
N ILE A 574 -9.11 6.87 -17.69
CA ILE A 574 -9.15 8.34 -17.71
C ILE A 574 -7.95 8.92 -18.46
N ASP A 575 -6.76 8.28 -18.45
CA ASP A 575 -5.58 8.75 -19.20
C ASP A 575 -5.87 8.88 -20.70
N LEU A 576 -6.59 7.91 -21.26
CA LEU A 576 -6.98 7.94 -22.67
C LEU A 576 -7.97 9.08 -22.97
N TYR A 577 -8.88 9.37 -22.03
CA TYR A 577 -9.75 10.54 -22.15
C TYR A 577 -8.96 11.84 -22.05
N SER A 578 -8.00 11.93 -21.10
CA SER A 578 -7.11 13.10 -20.94
C SER A 578 -6.37 13.42 -22.23
N LEU A 579 -5.85 12.39 -22.91
CA LEU A 579 -5.20 12.52 -24.21
C LEU A 579 -6.08 13.21 -25.23
N LYS A 580 -7.27 12.65 -25.47
CA LYS A 580 -8.22 13.18 -26.44
C LYS A 580 -8.68 14.59 -26.08
N TYR A 581 -8.90 14.84 -24.80
CA TYR A 581 -9.33 16.14 -24.31
C TYR A 581 -8.27 17.22 -24.53
N ALA A 582 -7.00 16.90 -24.23
CA ALA A 582 -5.89 17.84 -24.32
C ALA A 582 -5.46 18.08 -25.78
N PHE A 583 -5.37 17.04 -26.61
CA PHE A 583 -4.99 17.18 -28.02
C PHE A 583 -6.13 17.62 -28.95
N LYS A 584 -7.39 17.31 -28.62
CA LYS A 584 -8.55 17.55 -29.49
C LYS A 584 -8.32 16.99 -30.90
N GLU A 585 -8.36 17.83 -31.93
CA GLU A 585 -8.10 17.47 -33.33
C GLU A 585 -6.60 17.61 -33.71
N ASN A 586 -5.75 18.10 -32.80
CA ASN A 586 -4.35 18.44 -33.08
C ASN A 586 -3.36 17.31 -32.72
N GLY A 587 -3.84 16.14 -32.32
CA GLY A 587 -2.98 15.02 -31.96
C GLY A 587 -3.71 13.69 -32.04
N ASN A 588 -3.01 12.67 -32.54
CA ASN A 588 -3.52 11.32 -32.76
C ASN A 588 -2.68 10.30 -32.00
N VAL A 589 -3.34 9.35 -31.34
CA VAL A 589 -2.69 8.15 -30.80
C VAL A 589 -2.30 7.29 -32.00
N ILE A 590 -1.00 7.17 -32.27
CA ILE A 590 -0.46 6.57 -33.50
C ILE A 590 0.41 5.35 -33.23
N GLY A 591 1.00 5.22 -32.04
CA GLY A 591 1.86 4.08 -31.68
C GLY A 591 3.31 4.20 -32.17
N TYR A 592 4.14 3.26 -31.72
CA TYR A 592 5.56 3.18 -32.07
C TYR A 592 5.75 2.69 -33.50
N PRO A 593 6.76 3.19 -34.24
CA PRO A 593 7.05 2.65 -35.56
C PRO A 593 7.52 1.19 -35.47
N GLY A 594 7.07 0.37 -36.40
CA GLY A 594 7.47 -1.03 -36.56
C GLY A 594 7.73 -1.38 -38.03
N THR A 595 8.14 -2.62 -38.32
CA THR A 595 8.35 -3.06 -39.72
C THR A 595 7.06 -3.12 -40.53
N ASN A 596 5.93 -3.43 -39.89
CA ASN A 596 4.63 -3.63 -40.55
C ASN A 596 3.56 -2.68 -39.99
N GLY A 597 3.86 -1.38 -39.98
CA GLY A 597 3.01 -0.36 -39.37
C GLY A 597 3.32 -0.17 -37.89
N SER A 598 2.47 0.61 -37.23
CA SER A 598 2.67 1.05 -35.87
C SER A 598 2.26 0.00 -34.84
N LYS A 599 2.78 0.15 -33.63
CA LYS A 599 2.57 -0.79 -32.52
C LYS A 599 2.20 -0.06 -31.23
N HIS A 600 1.25 -0.62 -30.51
CA HIS A 600 0.93 -0.25 -29.13
C HIS A 600 1.29 -1.43 -28.24
N TYR A 601 1.88 -1.19 -27.07
CA TYR A 601 2.42 -2.25 -26.25
C TYR A 601 1.66 -2.40 -24.93
N LEU A 602 1.28 -3.63 -24.60
CA LEU A 602 0.79 -4.00 -23.28
C LEU A 602 1.98 -4.38 -22.41
N GLN A 603 2.12 -3.70 -21.27
CA GLN A 603 3.18 -3.92 -20.31
C GLN A 603 2.61 -4.42 -18.98
N PRO A 604 3.05 -5.57 -18.45
CA PRO A 604 2.61 -6.03 -17.13
C PRO A 604 3.05 -5.08 -16.01
N ILE A 605 2.17 -4.94 -15.02
CA ILE A 605 2.46 -4.37 -13.70
C ILE A 605 2.24 -5.48 -12.68
N GLY A 606 3.28 -6.30 -12.49
CA GLY A 606 3.19 -7.50 -11.67
C GLY A 606 2.63 -8.69 -12.46
N THR A 607 3.53 -9.60 -12.82
CA THR A 607 3.18 -10.92 -13.35
C THR A 607 3.92 -11.95 -12.51
N PHE A 608 3.17 -12.93 -12.02
CA PHE A 608 3.66 -13.88 -11.03
C PHE A 608 3.71 -15.29 -11.62
N TYR A 609 4.88 -15.92 -11.53
CA TYR A 609 5.13 -17.27 -12.03
C TYR A 609 5.36 -18.22 -10.87
N VAL A 610 4.87 -19.46 -11.00
CA VAL A 610 5.10 -20.53 -10.02
C VAL A 610 6.10 -21.52 -10.59
N ARG A 611 7.11 -21.91 -9.80
CA ARG A 611 8.05 -22.95 -10.23
C ARG A 611 7.37 -24.32 -10.33
N ASN A 612 7.58 -25.04 -11.43
CA ASN A 612 6.93 -26.31 -11.72
C ASN A 612 7.34 -27.46 -10.78
N ASN A 613 8.48 -27.32 -10.10
CA ASN A 613 8.99 -28.31 -9.17
C ASN A 613 8.59 -28.00 -7.70
N ALA A 614 7.70 -27.04 -7.49
CA ALA A 614 7.05 -26.82 -6.18
C ALA A 614 6.36 -28.10 -5.73
N THR A 615 6.39 -28.36 -4.41
CA THR A 615 5.67 -29.48 -3.80
C THR A 615 4.16 -29.30 -3.97
N ASP A 616 3.39 -30.38 -3.86
CA ASP A 616 1.93 -30.31 -3.99
C ASP A 616 1.31 -29.31 -3.00
N LYS A 617 1.81 -29.27 -1.76
CA LYS A 617 1.37 -28.31 -0.74
C LYS A 617 1.74 -26.86 -1.08
N GLU A 618 2.91 -26.61 -1.66
CA GLU A 618 3.28 -25.27 -2.15
C GLU A 618 2.39 -24.84 -3.31
N LYS A 619 2.08 -25.74 -4.25
CA LYS A 619 1.21 -25.45 -5.39
C LYS A 619 -0.24 -25.20 -4.97
N GLU A 620 -0.74 -25.90 -3.95
CA GLU A 620 -2.05 -25.67 -3.36
C GLU A 620 -2.19 -24.24 -2.83
N TYR A 621 -1.27 -23.79 -1.97
CA TYR A 621 -1.32 -22.41 -1.45
C TYR A 621 -0.98 -21.36 -2.52
N ALA A 622 -0.09 -21.67 -3.46
CA ALA A 622 0.19 -20.77 -4.58
C ALA A 622 -1.05 -20.59 -5.46
N SER A 623 -1.78 -21.68 -5.73
CA SER A 623 -3.06 -21.66 -6.44
C SER A 623 -4.07 -20.74 -5.75
N GLU A 624 -4.27 -20.92 -4.44
CA GLU A 624 -5.19 -20.09 -3.66
C GLU A 624 -4.79 -18.60 -3.64
N LEU A 625 -3.49 -18.30 -3.52
CA LEU A 625 -3.01 -16.92 -3.59
C LEU A 625 -3.25 -16.31 -4.97
N LEU A 626 -2.95 -17.03 -6.05
CA LEU A 626 -3.15 -16.54 -7.43
C LEU A 626 -4.64 -16.38 -7.76
N GLU A 627 -5.49 -17.29 -7.28
CA GLU A 627 -6.95 -17.17 -7.38
C GLU A 627 -7.45 -15.92 -6.64
N SER A 628 -6.93 -15.67 -5.44
CA SER A 628 -7.26 -14.46 -4.69
C SER A 628 -6.80 -13.20 -5.43
N LEU A 629 -5.56 -13.18 -5.92
CA LEU A 629 -4.97 -12.07 -6.69
C LEU A 629 -5.77 -11.71 -7.94
N LEU A 630 -6.30 -12.73 -8.63
CA LEU A 630 -7.10 -12.60 -9.85
C LEU A 630 -8.61 -12.58 -9.57
N SER A 631 -9.03 -12.53 -8.30
CA SER A 631 -10.44 -12.46 -7.92
C SER A 631 -11.04 -11.07 -8.17
N TYR A 632 -12.37 -11.02 -8.34
CA TYR A 632 -13.10 -9.76 -8.45
C TYR A 632 -12.86 -8.84 -7.23
N ASP A 633 -12.97 -9.39 -6.02
CA ASP A 633 -12.88 -8.61 -4.78
C ASP A 633 -11.55 -7.87 -4.66
N ILE A 634 -10.43 -8.59 -4.82
CA ILE A 634 -9.09 -8.01 -4.69
C ILE A 634 -8.86 -6.97 -5.79
N GLN A 635 -9.14 -7.32 -7.04
CA GLN A 635 -8.97 -6.43 -8.19
C GLN A 635 -9.82 -5.15 -8.05
N SER A 636 -11.07 -5.25 -7.57
CA SER A 636 -11.97 -4.11 -7.35
C SER A 636 -11.54 -3.24 -6.16
N GLU A 637 -11.04 -3.84 -5.08
CA GLU A 637 -10.52 -3.11 -3.91
C GLU A 637 -9.33 -2.24 -4.28
N ILE A 638 -8.38 -2.79 -5.04
CA ILE A 638 -7.17 -2.07 -5.44
C ILE A 638 -7.50 -0.94 -6.40
N TYR A 639 -8.39 -1.21 -7.35
CA TYR A 639 -8.92 -0.17 -8.24
C TYR A 639 -9.48 1.03 -7.46
N LYS A 640 -10.22 0.77 -6.37
CA LYS A 640 -10.80 1.80 -5.50
C LYS A 640 -9.79 2.45 -4.56
N SER A 641 -8.59 1.90 -4.43
CA SER A 641 -7.52 2.46 -3.62
C SER A 641 -6.83 3.64 -4.34
N TYR A 642 -6.28 4.56 -3.56
CA TYR A 642 -5.49 5.69 -4.07
C TYR A 642 -4.17 5.26 -4.75
N ALA A 643 -3.78 3.98 -4.64
CA ALA A 643 -2.56 3.42 -5.19
C ALA A 643 -2.77 2.62 -6.50
N CYS A 644 -3.94 2.75 -7.15
CA CYS A 644 -4.18 2.09 -8.43
C CYS A 644 -3.35 2.73 -9.56
N TYR A 645 -2.26 2.07 -9.96
CA TYR A 645 -1.40 2.52 -11.07
C TYR A 645 -1.58 1.69 -12.36
N GLY A 646 -2.63 0.88 -12.48
CA GLY A 646 -2.80 -0.02 -13.63
C GLY A 646 -4.24 -0.35 -14.02
N LEU A 647 -4.37 -0.86 -15.24
CA LEU A 647 -5.59 -1.44 -15.79
C LEU A 647 -5.74 -2.86 -15.23
N SER A 648 -6.94 -3.20 -14.74
CA SER A 648 -7.21 -4.53 -14.21
C SER A 648 -7.06 -5.58 -15.29
N ALA A 649 -6.49 -6.74 -14.93
CA ALA A 649 -6.41 -7.90 -15.80
C ALA A 649 -7.75 -8.64 -16.00
N ARG A 650 -8.75 -8.36 -15.15
CA ARG A 650 -10.11 -8.90 -15.30
C ARG A 650 -10.97 -8.00 -16.17
N GLU A 651 -11.78 -8.60 -17.02
CA GLU A 651 -12.69 -7.88 -17.93
C GLU A 651 -13.80 -7.14 -17.18
N ASP A 652 -14.42 -7.77 -16.18
CA ASP A 652 -15.50 -7.18 -15.39
C ASP A 652 -15.03 -5.93 -14.62
N VAL A 653 -13.92 -6.03 -13.90
CA VAL A 653 -13.33 -4.92 -13.16
C VAL A 653 -12.82 -3.83 -14.10
N LEU A 654 -12.18 -4.16 -15.22
CA LEU A 654 -11.74 -3.16 -16.20
C LEU A 654 -12.93 -2.36 -16.77
N ASN A 655 -14.07 -3.00 -17.01
CA ASN A 655 -15.28 -2.30 -17.43
C ASN A 655 -15.80 -1.36 -16.32
N GLU A 656 -15.76 -1.74 -15.05
CA GLU A 656 -16.05 -0.83 -13.93
C GLU A 656 -15.08 0.38 -13.90
N GLN A 657 -13.79 0.15 -14.16
CA GLN A 657 -12.79 1.24 -14.25
C GLN A 657 -13.15 2.23 -15.35
N ILE A 658 -13.67 1.76 -16.49
CA ILE A 658 -14.10 2.60 -17.61
C ILE A 658 -15.39 3.34 -17.26
N GLU A 659 -16.35 2.70 -16.61
CA GLU A 659 -17.63 3.33 -16.24
C GLU A 659 -17.47 4.45 -15.23
N ASP A 660 -16.54 4.29 -14.28
CA ASP A 660 -16.36 5.21 -13.17
C ASP A 660 -15.48 6.43 -13.54
N ILE A 661 -15.00 6.56 -14.78
CA ILE A 661 -14.24 7.76 -15.20
C ILE A 661 -15.05 9.05 -15.00
N LYS A 662 -16.39 8.95 -14.93
CA LYS A 662 -17.29 10.07 -14.60
C LYS A 662 -16.98 10.70 -13.26
N ARG A 663 -16.42 9.97 -12.29
CA ARG A 663 -16.03 10.54 -10.98
C ARG A 663 -15.03 11.69 -11.11
N TYR A 664 -14.27 11.73 -12.20
CA TYR A 664 -13.30 12.80 -12.47
C TYR A 664 -13.95 14.08 -13.02
N GLU A 665 -15.24 14.05 -13.37
CA GLU A 665 -15.94 15.25 -13.83
C GLU A 665 -15.82 16.39 -12.82
N GLY A 666 -15.38 17.53 -13.33
CA GLY A 666 -15.22 18.72 -12.53
C GLY A 666 -13.99 18.76 -11.60
N ILE A 667 -13.17 17.71 -11.57
CA ILE A 667 -11.90 17.69 -10.85
C ILE A 667 -10.82 18.41 -11.68
N PRO A 668 -10.14 19.44 -11.13
CA PRO A 668 -8.97 20.03 -11.78
C PRO A 668 -7.88 18.97 -11.94
N SER A 669 -7.40 18.79 -13.16
CA SER A 669 -6.38 17.81 -13.52
C SER A 669 -5.26 18.51 -14.28
N VAL A 670 -4.05 17.96 -14.15
CA VAL A 670 -2.88 18.41 -14.92
C VAL A 670 -2.37 17.21 -15.69
N TYR A 671 -2.22 17.38 -17.00
CA TYR A 671 -1.63 16.36 -17.85
C TYR A 671 -0.63 17.03 -18.79
N GLY A 672 0.60 16.50 -18.91
CA GLY A 672 1.64 16.96 -19.87
C GLY A 672 1.84 18.49 -19.93
N GLY A 673 1.70 19.15 -18.78
CA GLY A 673 1.83 20.60 -18.63
C GLY A 673 0.54 21.42 -18.80
N VAL A 674 -0.57 20.81 -19.21
CA VAL A 674 -1.86 21.48 -19.39
C VAL A 674 -2.75 21.24 -18.18
N MET A 675 -3.19 22.32 -17.53
CA MET A 675 -4.25 22.26 -16.51
C MET A 675 -5.62 22.37 -17.17
N PHE A 676 -6.51 21.45 -16.86
CA PHE A 676 -7.90 21.50 -17.32
C PHE A 676 -8.85 20.92 -16.28
N LYS A 677 -10.15 21.10 -16.54
CA LYS A 677 -11.24 20.53 -15.74
C LYS A 677 -12.13 19.76 -16.69
N TYR A 678 -12.27 18.45 -16.45
CA TYR A 678 -13.12 17.61 -17.27
C TYR A 678 -14.57 18.11 -17.22
N ALA A 679 -15.21 18.21 -18.39
CA ALA A 679 -16.60 18.62 -18.52
C ALA A 679 -17.30 17.69 -19.52
N ASN A 680 -18.37 17.04 -19.08
CA ASN A 680 -19.17 16.09 -19.87
C ASN A 680 -18.31 14.93 -20.42
N ILE A 681 -17.78 14.10 -19.52
CA ILE A 681 -17.02 12.91 -19.90
C ILE A 681 -17.96 11.94 -20.62
N ASP A 682 -17.64 11.67 -21.89
CA ASP A 682 -18.34 10.68 -22.72
C ASP A 682 -17.72 9.30 -22.51
N VAL A 683 -18.32 8.55 -21.58
CA VAL A 683 -17.88 7.20 -21.20
C VAL A 683 -17.95 6.25 -22.40
N GLU A 684 -19.00 6.31 -23.20
CA GLU A 684 -19.21 5.40 -24.32
C GLU A 684 -18.16 5.61 -25.41
N ALA A 685 -17.91 6.87 -25.79
CA ALA A 685 -16.87 7.20 -26.76
C ALA A 685 -15.45 6.86 -26.25
N THR A 686 -15.25 6.93 -24.93
CA THR A 686 -13.99 6.52 -24.30
C THR A 686 -13.83 5.00 -24.36
N LYS A 687 -14.89 4.25 -24.02
CA LYS A 687 -14.91 2.79 -24.10
C LYS A 687 -14.59 2.30 -25.51
N ILE A 688 -15.29 2.79 -26.53
CA ILE A 688 -15.07 2.40 -27.93
C ILE A 688 -13.60 2.61 -28.34
N ALA A 689 -13.01 3.73 -27.93
CA ALA A 689 -11.63 4.05 -28.27
C ALA A 689 -10.62 3.21 -27.49
N PHE A 690 -10.92 2.91 -26.23
CA PHE A 690 -10.12 2.04 -25.40
C PHE A 690 -10.14 0.62 -25.92
N ASP A 691 -11.33 0.08 -26.24
CA ASP A 691 -11.51 -1.26 -26.81
C ASP A 691 -10.74 -1.39 -28.14
N LYS A 692 -10.81 -0.36 -29.01
CA LYS A 692 -10.03 -0.31 -30.24
C LYS A 692 -8.52 -0.34 -29.96
N LEU A 693 -8.04 0.51 -29.05
CA LEU A 693 -6.61 0.57 -28.71
C LEU A 693 -6.12 -0.75 -28.09
N MET A 694 -6.95 -1.40 -27.27
CA MET A 694 -6.69 -2.73 -26.74
C MET A 694 -6.62 -3.77 -27.87
N GLU A 695 -7.52 -3.74 -28.85
CA GLU A 695 -7.49 -4.66 -30.01
C GLU A 695 -6.19 -4.52 -30.82
N GLU A 696 -5.74 -3.29 -31.05
CA GLU A 696 -4.52 -2.95 -31.83
C GLU A 696 -3.22 -3.20 -31.04
N SER A 697 -3.27 -3.31 -29.72
CA SER A 697 -2.09 -3.52 -28.88
C SER A 697 -1.52 -4.94 -28.94
N ILE A 698 -0.23 -5.09 -28.70
CA ILE A 698 0.47 -6.38 -28.61
C ILE A 698 1.22 -6.47 -27.28
N PRO A 699 1.48 -7.66 -26.73
CA PRO A 699 2.35 -7.77 -25.56
C PRO A 699 3.72 -7.17 -25.88
N ARG A 700 4.27 -6.41 -24.93
CA ARG A 700 5.68 -6.03 -24.97
C ARG A 700 6.49 -7.29 -24.70
N GLU A 701 7.13 -7.85 -25.72
CA GLU A 701 8.16 -8.86 -25.47
C GLU A 701 9.24 -8.21 -24.60
N ARG A 702 9.62 -8.89 -23.52
CA ARG A 702 10.77 -8.46 -22.76
C ARG A 702 11.97 -8.68 -23.67
N VAL A 703 12.62 -7.57 -24.01
CA VAL A 703 13.87 -7.63 -24.75
C VAL A 703 14.84 -8.42 -23.90
N GLU A 704 15.49 -9.42 -24.48
CA GLU A 704 16.54 -10.16 -23.78
C GLU A 704 17.49 -9.14 -23.14
N ASP A 705 17.65 -9.20 -21.83
CA ASP A 705 18.43 -8.21 -21.05
C ASP A 705 19.80 -7.98 -21.74
N SER A 706 20.36 -9.05 -22.33
CA SER A 706 21.59 -9.01 -23.11
C SER A 706 21.55 -8.16 -24.38
N PHE A 707 20.46 -8.13 -25.16
CA PHE A 707 20.34 -7.31 -26.37
C PHE A 707 20.15 -5.83 -26.06
N GLU A 708 19.21 -5.50 -25.16
CA GLU A 708 18.95 -4.10 -24.77
C GLU A 708 20.22 -3.48 -24.17
N ASP A 709 20.90 -4.21 -23.27
CA ASP A 709 22.15 -3.76 -22.65
C ASP A 709 23.25 -3.54 -23.69
N ILE A 710 23.42 -4.45 -24.66
CA ILE A 710 24.42 -4.28 -25.73
C ILE A 710 24.14 -3.03 -26.54
N VAL A 711 22.90 -2.85 -27.00
CA VAL A 711 22.55 -1.70 -27.84
C VAL A 711 22.67 -0.41 -27.04
N PHE A 712 22.20 -0.38 -25.78
CA PHE A 712 22.33 0.76 -24.89
C PHE A 712 23.80 1.15 -24.67
N GLU A 713 24.63 0.20 -24.26
CA GLU A 713 26.05 0.44 -23.93
C GLU A 713 26.81 1.02 -25.12
N GLU A 714 26.68 0.40 -26.30
CA GLU A 714 27.45 0.84 -27.46
C GLU A 714 26.93 2.18 -28.00
N LEU A 715 25.61 2.42 -28.00
CA LEU A 715 25.05 3.72 -28.36
C LEU A 715 25.46 4.82 -27.39
N ASP A 716 25.48 4.56 -26.08
CA ASP A 716 25.94 5.52 -25.07
C ASP A 716 27.42 5.87 -25.27
N GLU A 717 28.28 4.89 -25.55
CA GLU A 717 29.68 5.16 -25.88
C GLU A 717 29.83 6.00 -27.15
N TYR A 718 29.01 5.77 -28.17
CA TYR A 718 29.01 6.56 -29.40
C TYR A 718 28.53 8.00 -29.13
N TYR A 719 27.37 8.19 -28.51
CA TYR A 719 26.81 9.52 -28.27
C TYR A 719 27.63 10.34 -27.26
N THR A 720 28.37 9.69 -26.35
CA THR A 720 29.34 10.35 -25.46
C THR A 720 30.70 10.62 -26.13
N GLY A 721 30.87 10.25 -27.40
CA GLY A 721 32.06 10.52 -28.20
C GLY A 721 33.27 9.64 -27.86
N LYS A 722 33.08 8.52 -27.16
CA LYS A 722 34.16 7.59 -26.79
C LYS A 722 34.57 6.70 -27.97
N ILE A 723 33.63 6.39 -28.86
CA ILE A 723 33.84 5.59 -30.06
C ILE A 723 33.30 6.31 -31.30
N ASP A 724 33.82 5.96 -32.47
CA ASP A 724 33.30 6.44 -33.76
C ASP A 724 32.23 5.50 -34.33
N PHE A 725 31.58 5.91 -35.42
CA PHE A 725 30.51 5.14 -36.05
C PHE A 725 30.96 3.76 -36.55
N GLU A 726 32.19 3.67 -37.08
CA GLU A 726 32.74 2.40 -37.57
C GLU A 726 32.94 1.41 -36.41
N THR A 727 33.47 1.89 -35.28
CA THR A 727 33.63 1.09 -34.06
C THR A 727 32.27 0.68 -33.48
N LEU A 728 31.28 1.58 -33.46
CA LEU A 728 29.91 1.27 -33.04
C LEU A 728 29.32 0.12 -33.86
N TYR A 729 29.38 0.25 -35.19
CA TYR A 729 28.88 -0.78 -36.11
C TYR A 729 29.57 -2.13 -35.90
N ASP A 730 30.91 -2.14 -35.86
CA ASP A 730 31.68 -3.38 -35.69
C ASP A 730 31.37 -4.08 -34.36
N ARG A 731 31.21 -3.31 -33.27
CA ARG A 731 30.90 -3.86 -31.95
C ARG A 731 29.47 -4.38 -31.86
N LEU A 732 28.49 -3.64 -32.37
CA LEU A 732 27.09 -4.11 -32.41
C LEU A 732 26.99 -5.39 -33.26
N ASN A 733 27.53 -5.38 -34.48
CA ASN A 733 27.48 -6.54 -35.37
C ASN A 733 28.17 -7.78 -34.75
N LYS A 734 29.27 -7.58 -34.02
CA LYS A 734 29.95 -8.66 -33.30
C LYS A 734 29.18 -9.15 -32.07
N ARG A 735 28.78 -8.25 -31.17
CA ARG A 735 28.18 -8.61 -29.87
C ARG A 735 26.79 -9.20 -30.05
N ILE A 736 25.96 -8.60 -30.91
CA ILE A 736 24.64 -9.16 -31.25
C ILE A 736 24.79 -10.48 -32.01
N GLY A 737 25.83 -10.60 -32.84
CA GLY A 737 26.12 -11.86 -33.52
C GLY A 737 26.54 -13.02 -32.62
N LEU A 738 27.11 -12.74 -31.45
CA LEU A 738 27.36 -13.77 -30.45
C LEU A 738 26.04 -14.30 -29.87
N ILE A 739 25.09 -13.41 -29.55
CA ILE A 739 23.76 -13.81 -29.05
C ILE A 739 23.00 -14.63 -30.09
N ALA A 740 23.02 -14.19 -31.35
CA ALA A 740 22.32 -14.90 -32.43
C ALA A 740 22.92 -16.30 -32.69
N GLY A 741 24.25 -16.44 -32.57
CA GLY A 741 24.95 -17.71 -32.79
C GLY A 741 24.94 -18.69 -31.62
N GLU A 742 24.60 -18.26 -30.41
CA GLU A 742 24.42 -19.15 -29.23
C GLU A 742 23.06 -19.87 -29.22
N LYS A 743 22.16 -19.54 -30.15
CA LYS A 743 20.80 -20.09 -30.27
C LYS A 743 20.58 -21.00 -31.49
N GLU A 744 21.59 -21.17 -32.32
CA GLU A 744 21.68 -22.24 -33.34
C GLU A 744 22.41 -23.46 -32.76
#